data_AF-K1YRV2-F1
#
_entry.id   AF-K1YRV2-F1
#
_cell.length_a   1.000
_cell.length_b   1.000
_cell.length_c   1.000
_cell.angle_alpha   90.00
_cell.angle_beta   90.00
_cell.angle_gamma   90.00
#
_symmetry.space_group_name_H-M   'P 1'
#
loop_
_entity.id
_entity.type
_entity.pdbx_description
1 polymer ?
#
loop_
_entity_poly.entity_id
_entity_poly.type
_entity_poly.pdbx_seq_one_letter_code
_entity_poly.pdbx_strand_id
1 'polypeptide(L)'
;MIMAITENMQQHAEGGTPRLIHGDKNVSAVIASGEIFVADPQVDAVNLARAYARAVHENSCGQCVPCRIGSGIIAELLEKIGEGKGEPGYLDQIGEIARTMADASHCDIGKSSPLAILALLERYREDFTRARSTKDTGPDSHSDPYSYASFVTAPCIEACPMHLDIPKYIEEIKHGRFKESLEVITGRLPLPGTVGRVCFRPCESACQKGRADEPMQIKHLKRFVADAALTGVKESAAAAVDIPQKSKVAIIGAGPAGLTCAHFLARQGYKVTIYEILPAPGGMAAVGIPDYRLPSAILAGEIEEIKKLGVEILYNKCLGIDFTIDQLEALGFKAIFIAMGCHCHRRLGIEGESSGYYGYVPGILFLRHINLGQYDDVPKGKKIVVVGGGNVALDCVRSSFRVGFDEAHLIYRRSRAEMPADDVEIKDAEDEGVHFHYLIAPKRILGENGKVTGIECYRMELGQPDASGRRKPIVIPDSEFVIEADVIIAAIGQEGEISCLCNLPGVNIDERGIIQVDKNLMSSRRGIFAGGDCVSGPDTLIGACAHGRLVGLKIARYLAENIIEPFTEEQNDALLQQLKSLSFSEHRSMPAGLARVAVKHEPVSERKRDFREVDKGFSAEEAIAEANRCHRCYRVVTYAYRQ
;
A
#
# COMPACT_ATOMS: atom_id res chain seq x y z
N MET A 1 -26.12 19.69 8.29
CA MET A 1 -25.04 18.73 8.59
C MET A 1 -25.43 17.79 9.73
N ILE A 2 -25.82 18.29 10.91
CA ILE A 2 -26.36 17.47 12.02
C ILE A 2 -27.62 16.66 11.60
N MET A 3 -28.52 17.25 10.81
CA MET A 3 -29.69 16.54 10.23
C MET A 3 -29.33 15.42 9.23
N ALA A 4 -28.24 15.54 8.48
CA ALA A 4 -27.82 14.51 7.52
C ALA A 4 -27.21 13.27 8.23
N ILE A 5 -26.60 13.48 9.40
CA ILE A 5 -26.08 12.42 10.28
C ILE A 5 -27.24 11.61 10.89
N THR A 6 -28.39 12.24 11.11
CA THR A 6 -29.58 11.58 11.68
C THR A 6 -30.40 10.81 10.63
N GLU A 7 -30.49 11.29 9.38
CA GLU A 7 -31.25 10.64 8.30
C GLU A 7 -30.63 9.32 7.80
N ASN A 8 -29.30 9.22 7.76
CA ASN A 8 -28.59 8.01 7.28
C ASN A 8 -28.82 6.77 8.16
N MET A 9 -29.39 6.96 9.37
CA MET A 9 -29.68 5.88 10.31
C MET A 9 -31.12 5.34 10.20
N GLN A 10 -32.06 6.07 9.58
CA GLN A 10 -33.44 5.61 9.41
C GLN A 10 -33.60 4.57 8.30
N GLN A 11 -32.73 4.55 7.29
CA GLN A 11 -32.87 3.66 6.12
C GLN A 11 -32.55 2.18 6.39
N HIS A 12 -31.97 1.83 7.54
CA HIS A 12 -31.63 0.43 7.86
C HIS A 12 -32.64 -0.30 8.74
N ALA A 13 -33.71 0.36 9.18
CA ALA A 13 -34.77 -0.27 9.98
C ALA A 13 -35.67 -1.22 9.16
N GLU A 14 -35.77 -1.03 7.84
CA GLU A 14 -36.62 -1.86 6.96
C GLU A 14 -35.88 -3.07 6.35
N GLY A 15 -34.56 -3.18 6.55
CA GLY A 15 -33.69 -4.18 5.91
C GLY A 15 -32.78 -4.97 6.87
N GLY A 16 -33.11 -5.04 8.16
CA GLY A 16 -32.30 -5.71 9.18
C GLY A 16 -31.02 -4.94 9.52
N THR A 17 -30.75 -4.73 10.81
CA THR A 17 -29.53 -4.03 11.24
C THR A 17 -28.29 -4.83 10.83
N PRO A 18 -27.36 -4.25 10.06
CA PRO A 18 -26.16 -4.96 9.63
C PRO A 18 -25.30 -5.36 10.82
N ARG A 19 -24.91 -6.63 10.88
CA ARG A 19 -24.11 -7.19 11.97
C ARG A 19 -22.63 -6.85 11.76
N LEU A 20 -22.11 -5.94 12.57
CA LEU A 20 -20.69 -5.56 12.58
C LEU A 20 -19.88 -6.54 13.43
N ILE A 21 -18.71 -6.95 12.94
CA ILE A 21 -17.81 -7.92 13.58
C ILE A 21 -16.38 -7.36 13.66
N HIS A 22 -15.73 -7.51 14.81
CA HIS A 22 -14.30 -7.24 15.01
C HIS A 22 -13.63 -8.51 15.56
N GLY A 23 -12.85 -9.21 14.72
CA GLY A 23 -12.33 -10.53 15.09
C GLY A 23 -13.46 -11.55 15.28
N ASP A 24 -13.60 -12.06 16.50
CA ASP A 24 -14.67 -12.95 16.96
C ASP A 24 -15.79 -12.22 17.72
N LYS A 25 -15.66 -10.91 17.92
CA LYS A 25 -16.57 -10.09 18.72
C LYS A 25 -17.67 -9.46 17.87
N ASN A 26 -18.91 -9.53 18.36
CA ASN A 26 -20.02 -8.76 17.79
C ASN A 26 -19.92 -7.32 18.27
N VAL A 27 -19.79 -6.40 17.32
CA VAL A 27 -19.74 -4.97 17.62
C VAL A 27 -21.17 -4.48 17.86
N SER A 28 -21.40 -4.01 19.08
CA SER A 28 -22.70 -3.60 19.61
C SER A 28 -22.98 -2.11 19.36
N ALA A 29 -21.93 -1.29 19.32
CA ALA A 29 -21.99 0.10 18.88
C ALA A 29 -20.63 0.56 18.34
N VAL A 30 -20.63 1.58 17.48
CA VAL A 30 -19.44 2.25 16.95
C VAL A 30 -19.68 3.75 16.94
N ILE A 31 -18.67 4.52 17.30
CA ILE A 31 -18.60 5.96 17.09
C ILE A 31 -17.32 6.28 16.31
N ALA A 32 -17.48 6.97 15.19
CA ALA A 32 -16.40 7.33 14.30
C ALA A 32 -16.66 8.67 13.62
N SER A 33 -15.79 9.65 13.88
CA SER A 33 -15.66 10.89 13.08
C SER A 33 -16.96 11.65 12.78
N GLY A 34 -17.87 11.75 13.74
CA GLY A 34 -19.15 12.46 13.60
C GLY A 34 -20.36 11.55 13.37
N GLU A 35 -20.16 10.25 13.23
CA GLU A 35 -21.21 9.28 12.98
C GLU A 35 -21.22 8.21 14.08
N ILE A 36 -22.43 7.75 14.40
CA ILE A 36 -22.69 6.80 15.49
C ILE A 36 -23.54 5.68 14.91
N PHE A 37 -23.16 4.45 15.15
CA PHE A 37 -23.91 3.26 14.81
C PHE A 37 -24.18 2.47 16.09
N VAL A 38 -25.44 2.15 16.37
CA VAL A 38 -25.84 1.36 17.55
C VAL A 38 -26.64 0.17 17.07
N ALA A 39 -26.07 -1.03 17.19
CA ALA A 39 -26.73 -2.29 16.85
C ALA A 39 -27.51 -2.86 18.05
N ASP A 40 -26.95 -2.72 19.25
CA ASP A 40 -27.60 -3.17 20.49
C ASP A 40 -28.08 -1.94 21.30
N PRO A 41 -29.40 -1.75 21.46
CA PRO A 41 -29.94 -0.60 22.18
C PRO A 41 -29.63 -0.63 23.69
N GLN A 42 -29.08 -1.72 24.23
CA GLN A 42 -28.64 -1.81 25.62
C GLN A 42 -27.28 -1.14 25.88
N VAL A 43 -26.55 -0.72 24.83
CA VAL A 43 -25.29 0.01 24.99
C VAL A 43 -25.56 1.36 25.64
N ASP A 44 -24.89 1.63 26.77
CA ASP A 44 -25.02 2.88 27.49
C ASP A 44 -24.33 4.03 26.72
N ALA A 45 -25.11 5.03 26.31
CA ALA A 45 -24.64 6.16 25.53
C ALA A 45 -23.64 7.06 26.31
N VAL A 46 -23.74 7.10 27.64
CA VAL A 46 -22.83 7.87 28.51
C VAL A 46 -21.47 7.18 28.58
N ASN A 47 -21.43 5.86 28.76
CA ASN A 47 -20.18 5.10 28.77
C ASN A 47 -19.52 5.08 27.39
N LEU A 48 -20.30 4.96 26.31
CA LEU A 48 -19.77 5.11 24.95
C LEU A 48 -19.15 6.50 24.73
N ALA A 49 -19.82 7.58 25.17
CA ALA A 49 -19.29 8.93 25.09
C ALA A 49 -18.01 9.11 25.92
N ARG A 50 -17.97 8.56 27.14
CA ARG A 50 -16.78 8.58 28.02
C ARG A 50 -15.59 7.90 27.37
N ALA A 51 -15.80 6.68 26.84
CA ALA A 51 -14.74 5.93 26.16
C ALA A 51 -14.22 6.70 24.94
N TYR A 52 -15.12 7.26 24.12
CA TYR A 52 -14.75 8.04 22.95
C TYR A 52 -14.02 9.34 23.31
N ALA A 53 -14.54 10.12 24.26
CA ALA A 53 -13.93 11.39 24.67
C ALA A 53 -12.51 11.20 25.24
N ARG A 54 -12.32 10.12 26.02
CA ARG A 54 -10.99 9.71 26.53
C ARG A 54 -10.04 9.42 25.37
N ALA A 55 -10.45 8.56 24.43
CA ALA A 55 -9.64 8.22 23.26
C ALA A 55 -9.30 9.45 22.40
N VAL A 56 -10.25 10.39 22.24
CA VAL A 56 -10.04 11.65 21.53
C VAL A 56 -8.99 12.52 22.22
N HIS A 57 -9.05 12.64 23.55
CA HIS A 57 -8.07 13.42 24.31
C HIS A 57 -6.67 12.78 24.29
N GLU A 58 -6.58 11.46 24.43
CA GLU A 58 -5.32 10.70 24.34
C GLU A 58 -4.64 10.91 22.98
N ASN A 59 -5.42 11.01 21.90
CA ASN A 59 -4.92 11.20 20.54
C ASN A 59 -4.81 12.68 20.11
N SER A 60 -5.11 13.62 21.01
CA SER A 60 -4.88 15.05 20.79
C SER A 60 -3.39 15.38 20.90
N CYS A 61 -2.79 15.89 19.81
CA CYS A 61 -1.36 16.17 19.74
C CYS A 61 -0.91 17.45 20.46
N GLY A 62 -1.83 18.26 21.00
CA GLY A 62 -1.48 19.50 21.72
C GLY A 62 -1.25 20.74 20.85
N GLN A 63 -1.29 20.64 19.53
CA GLN A 63 -0.93 21.74 18.61
C GLN A 63 -1.96 22.90 18.57
N CYS A 64 -3.21 22.66 18.94
CA CYS A 64 -4.23 23.72 19.02
C CYS A 64 -4.96 23.66 20.35
N VAL A 65 -5.09 24.82 21.00
CA VAL A 65 -5.70 24.97 22.33
C VAL A 65 -7.15 24.48 22.35
N PRO A 66 -8.04 24.83 21.38
CA PRO A 66 -9.42 24.37 21.39
C PRO A 66 -9.54 22.85 21.50
N CYS A 67 -8.78 22.09 20.70
CA CYS A 67 -8.80 20.64 20.75
C CYS A 67 -8.19 20.09 22.03
N ARG A 68 -6.96 20.49 22.40
CA ARG A 68 -6.24 19.85 23.52
C ARG A 68 -6.91 20.09 24.86
N ILE A 69 -7.27 21.35 25.13
CA ILE A 69 -7.92 21.72 26.39
C ILE A 69 -9.39 21.32 26.36
N GLY A 70 -10.09 21.62 25.26
CA GLY A 70 -11.51 21.32 25.11
C GLY A 70 -11.81 19.84 25.24
N SER A 71 -11.04 18.96 24.57
CA SER A 71 -11.27 17.51 24.67
C SER A 71 -10.99 16.97 26.08
N GLY A 72 -10.04 17.57 26.80
CA GLY A 72 -9.74 17.21 28.19
C GLY A 72 -10.89 17.57 29.13
N ILE A 73 -11.43 18.79 29.00
CA ILE A 73 -12.58 19.23 29.78
C ILE A 73 -13.81 18.36 29.46
N ILE A 74 -14.09 18.10 28.18
CA ILE A 74 -15.21 17.23 27.78
C ILE A 74 -15.06 15.83 28.40
N ALA A 75 -13.87 15.23 28.33
CA ALA A 75 -13.63 13.91 28.92
C ALA A 75 -13.85 13.92 30.45
N GLU A 76 -13.37 14.94 31.15
CA GLU A 76 -13.56 15.08 32.60
C GLU A 76 -15.03 15.25 32.98
N LEU A 77 -15.77 16.12 32.27
CA LEU A 77 -17.18 16.36 32.54
C LEU A 77 -18.04 15.12 32.26
N LEU A 78 -17.75 14.39 31.18
CA LEU A 78 -18.42 13.13 30.86
C LEU A 78 -18.11 12.04 31.90
N GLU A 79 -16.89 12.00 32.42
CA GLU A 79 -16.53 11.09 33.51
C GLU A 79 -17.31 11.41 34.78
N LYS A 80 -17.41 12.70 35.18
CA LYS A 80 -18.23 13.13 36.32
C LYS A 80 -19.71 12.79 36.14
N ILE A 81 -20.26 12.97 34.93
CA ILE A 81 -21.64 12.57 34.62
C ILE A 81 -21.81 11.06 34.78
N GLY A 82 -20.87 10.26 34.25
CA GLY A 82 -20.90 8.80 34.39
C GLY A 82 -20.71 8.31 35.82
N GLU A 83 -20.15 9.10 36.73
CA GLU A 83 -20.02 8.76 38.15
C GLU A 83 -21.21 9.24 39.01
N GLY A 84 -22.24 9.84 38.42
CA GLY A 84 -23.36 10.43 39.16
C GLY A 84 -23.00 11.73 39.90
N LYS A 85 -21.96 12.43 39.44
CA LYS A 85 -21.45 13.70 40.00
C LYS A 85 -21.63 14.88 39.04
N GLY A 86 -22.53 14.78 38.06
CA GLY A 86 -22.70 15.86 37.09
C GLY A 86 -23.52 17.02 37.66
N GLU A 87 -23.29 18.23 37.15
CA GLU A 87 -24.05 19.43 37.53
C GLU A 87 -24.98 19.89 36.40
N PRO A 88 -26.02 20.70 36.68
CA PRO A 88 -26.98 21.13 35.67
C PRO A 88 -26.40 21.75 34.40
N GLY A 89 -25.31 22.51 34.52
CA GLY A 89 -24.67 23.19 33.38
C GLY A 89 -23.71 22.34 32.55
N TYR A 90 -23.37 21.11 32.97
CA TYR A 90 -22.30 20.35 32.30
C TYR A 90 -22.65 19.99 30.85
N LEU A 91 -23.89 19.63 30.54
CA LEU A 91 -24.28 19.27 29.17
C LEU A 91 -24.18 20.47 28.21
N ASP A 92 -24.59 21.65 28.67
CA ASP A 92 -24.51 22.86 27.87
C ASP A 92 -23.05 23.31 27.70
N GLN A 93 -22.25 23.21 28.76
CA GLN A 93 -20.80 23.46 28.71
C GLN A 93 -20.09 22.51 27.75
N ILE A 94 -20.36 21.21 27.79
CA ILE A 94 -19.82 20.24 26.82
C ILE A 94 -20.22 20.65 25.40
N GLY A 95 -21.49 21.02 25.19
CA GLY A 95 -21.99 21.45 23.89
C GLY A 95 -21.28 22.69 23.34
N GLU A 96 -21.03 23.71 24.18
CA GLU A 96 -20.31 24.92 23.79
C GLU A 96 -18.85 24.65 23.46
N ILE A 97 -18.16 23.86 24.30
CA ILE A 97 -16.77 23.47 24.07
C ILE A 97 -16.67 22.65 22.77
N ALA A 98 -17.58 21.70 22.56
CA ALA A 98 -17.59 20.86 21.37
C ALA A 98 -17.79 21.69 20.08
N ARG A 99 -18.72 22.66 20.07
CA ARG A 99 -18.87 23.59 18.94
C ARG A 99 -17.61 24.41 18.70
N THR A 100 -17.02 24.95 19.76
CA THR A 100 -15.76 25.71 19.68
C THR A 100 -14.62 24.86 19.10
N MET A 101 -14.51 23.60 19.55
CA MET A 101 -13.54 22.65 19.00
C MET A 101 -13.79 22.41 17.50
N ALA A 102 -15.03 22.17 17.11
CA ALA A 102 -15.41 21.91 15.72
C ALA A 102 -15.00 23.05 14.78
N ASP A 103 -15.20 24.30 15.23
CA ASP A 103 -14.96 25.49 14.42
C ASP A 103 -13.49 25.93 14.42
N ALA A 104 -12.79 25.82 15.57
CA ALA A 104 -11.48 26.45 15.77
C ALA A 104 -10.27 25.49 15.79
N SER A 105 -10.48 24.17 15.74
CA SER A 105 -9.37 23.21 15.73
C SER A 105 -8.66 23.15 14.37
N HIS A 106 -7.39 22.76 14.34
CA HIS A 106 -6.61 22.72 13.10
C HIS A 106 -6.86 21.47 12.23
N CYS A 107 -7.03 20.30 12.86
CA CYS A 107 -7.07 18.99 12.19
C CYS A 107 -8.36 18.24 12.45
N ASP A 108 -8.55 17.10 11.78
CA ASP A 108 -9.83 16.40 11.82
C ASP A 108 -10.18 15.87 13.21
N ILE A 109 -9.24 15.37 14.03
CA ILE A 109 -9.55 14.96 15.43
C ILE A 109 -10.27 16.07 16.18
N GLY A 110 -9.78 17.31 16.12
CA GLY A 110 -10.38 18.42 16.85
C GLY A 110 -11.66 18.95 16.20
N LYS A 111 -11.82 18.79 14.88
CA LYS A 111 -13.00 19.26 14.14
C LYS A 111 -14.16 18.26 14.15
N SER A 112 -13.86 16.98 14.05
CA SER A 112 -14.81 15.90 13.78
C SER A 112 -15.30 15.19 15.02
N SER A 113 -14.38 14.85 15.92
CA SER A 113 -14.69 14.20 17.18
C SER A 113 -15.75 14.92 18.01
N PRO A 114 -15.71 16.25 18.20
CA PRO A 114 -16.75 16.94 18.97
C PRO A 114 -18.14 16.85 18.33
N LEU A 115 -18.25 16.70 17.00
CA LEU A 115 -19.55 16.57 16.33
C LEU A 115 -20.24 15.26 16.72
N ALA A 116 -19.47 14.19 16.93
CA ALA A 116 -20.02 12.91 17.38
C ALA A 116 -20.54 13.02 18.83
N ILE A 117 -19.83 13.76 19.70
CA ILE A 117 -20.30 14.07 21.05
C ILE A 117 -21.58 14.90 21.02
N LEU A 118 -21.65 15.93 20.17
CA LEU A 118 -22.87 16.73 20.00
C LEU A 118 -24.06 15.86 19.57
N ALA A 119 -23.85 14.96 18.60
CA ALA A 119 -24.88 14.04 18.14
C ALA A 119 -25.35 13.08 19.26
N LEU A 120 -24.44 12.56 20.09
CA LEU A 120 -24.81 11.75 21.26
C LEU A 120 -25.63 12.56 22.27
N LEU A 121 -25.21 13.78 22.59
CA LEU A 121 -25.91 14.64 23.55
C LEU A 121 -27.30 15.05 23.06
N GLU A 122 -27.47 15.27 21.76
CA GLU A 122 -28.76 15.61 21.16
C GLU A 122 -29.70 14.39 21.17
N ARG A 123 -29.21 13.23 20.74
CA ARG A 123 -30.03 12.01 20.61
C ARG A 123 -30.37 11.33 21.93
N TYR A 124 -29.43 11.30 22.87
CA TYR A 124 -29.55 10.57 24.14
C TYR A 124 -29.61 11.52 25.35
N ARG A 125 -30.11 12.75 25.15
CA ARG A 125 -30.11 13.81 26.18
C ARG A 125 -30.71 13.36 27.52
N GLU A 126 -31.76 12.54 27.48
CA GLU A 126 -32.41 12.00 28.67
C GLU A 126 -31.50 11.05 29.46
N ASP A 127 -30.72 10.21 28.78
CA ASP A 127 -29.78 9.28 29.41
C ASP A 127 -28.67 10.04 30.13
N PHE A 128 -28.08 11.06 29.48
CA PHE A 128 -27.09 11.93 30.11
C PHE A 128 -27.67 12.71 31.30
N THR A 129 -28.92 13.16 31.21
CA THR A 129 -29.60 13.88 32.30
C THR A 129 -29.89 12.97 33.50
N ARG A 130 -30.27 11.72 33.24
CA ARG A 130 -30.50 10.70 34.26
C ARG A 130 -29.20 10.35 34.97
N ALA A 131 -28.15 10.02 34.22
CA ALA A 131 -26.84 9.64 34.73
C ALA A 131 -26.25 10.69 35.69
N ARG A 132 -26.54 11.98 35.46
CA ARG A 132 -26.11 13.09 36.32
C ARG A 132 -26.43 12.92 37.81
N SER A 133 -27.58 12.31 38.12
CA SER A 133 -28.20 12.37 39.46
C SER A 133 -28.22 11.00 40.15
N THR A 134 -27.96 9.93 39.42
CA THR A 134 -27.94 8.56 39.90
C THR A 134 -26.52 8.16 40.27
N LYS A 135 -26.25 7.80 41.53
CA LYS A 135 -24.99 7.18 41.97
C LYS A 135 -24.76 5.76 41.42
N ASP A 136 -25.63 5.28 40.53
CA ASP A 136 -25.76 3.88 40.16
C ASP A 136 -24.80 3.43 39.03
N THR A 137 -23.68 4.14 38.89
CA THR A 137 -22.59 3.84 37.95
C THR A 137 -21.23 4.20 38.54
N GLY A 138 -21.04 3.91 39.84
CA GLY A 138 -19.72 3.95 40.47
C GLY A 138 -18.78 2.88 39.89
N PRO A 139 -17.46 3.01 40.08
CA PRO A 139 -16.46 2.05 39.54
C PRO A 139 -16.64 0.60 40.00
N ASP A 140 -17.51 0.34 41.00
CA ASP A 140 -17.85 -0.99 41.53
C ASP A 140 -19.36 -1.35 41.45
N SER A 141 -20.20 -0.66 40.66
CA SER A 141 -21.57 -1.12 40.40
C SER A 141 -21.61 -2.03 39.17
N HIS A 142 -21.66 -3.34 39.41
CA HIS A 142 -21.96 -4.40 38.42
C HIS A 142 -23.06 -3.98 37.43
N SER A 143 -22.93 -4.07 36.12
CA SER A 143 -21.82 -4.47 35.26
C SER A 143 -22.18 -3.88 33.89
N ASP A 144 -21.49 -2.86 33.39
CA ASP A 144 -21.59 -2.54 31.97
C ASP A 144 -21.19 -3.82 31.23
N PRO A 145 -22.12 -4.52 30.55
CA PRO A 145 -21.81 -5.80 29.93
C PRO A 145 -20.95 -5.60 28.67
N TYR A 146 -20.65 -4.34 28.32
CA TYR A 146 -19.84 -3.98 27.18
C TYR A 146 -18.43 -3.57 27.60
N SER A 147 -17.47 -3.96 26.77
CA SER A 147 -16.13 -3.39 26.75
C SER A 147 -16.01 -2.40 25.60
N TYR A 148 -15.18 -1.37 25.79
CA TYR A 148 -14.92 -0.34 24.79
C TYR A 148 -13.46 -0.38 24.37
N ALA A 149 -13.23 -0.37 23.05
CA ALA A 149 -11.89 -0.31 22.48
C ALA A 149 -11.83 0.81 21.43
N SER A 150 -10.65 1.38 21.24
CA SER A 150 -10.44 2.48 20.31
C SER A 150 -9.19 2.32 19.47
N PHE A 151 -9.22 2.83 18.25
CA PHE A 151 -8.05 2.93 17.38
C PHE A 151 -8.11 4.20 16.53
N VAL A 152 -6.96 4.59 15.98
CA VAL A 152 -6.85 5.77 15.11
C VAL A 152 -6.50 5.34 13.70
N THR A 153 -7.14 5.98 12.73
CA THR A 153 -6.93 5.74 11.30
C THR A 153 -6.97 7.06 10.52
N ALA A 154 -6.66 7.02 9.23
CA ALA A 154 -6.89 8.10 8.29
C ALA A 154 -7.11 7.50 6.88
N PRO A 155 -7.79 8.20 5.95
CA PRO A 155 -8.02 7.68 4.60
C PRO A 155 -6.74 7.24 3.87
N CYS A 156 -5.64 7.98 4.05
CA CYS A 156 -4.35 7.63 3.47
C CYS A 156 -3.68 6.41 4.14
N ILE A 157 -3.91 6.19 5.44
CA ILE A 157 -3.43 4.99 6.17
C ILE A 157 -4.15 3.76 5.63
N GLU A 158 -5.49 3.82 5.55
CA GLU A 158 -6.34 2.71 5.07
C GLU A 158 -6.06 2.32 3.63
N ALA A 159 -5.73 3.30 2.78
CA ALA A 159 -5.41 3.05 1.39
C ALA A 159 -3.98 2.52 1.18
N CYS A 160 -3.09 2.67 2.17
CA CYS A 160 -1.73 2.16 2.07
C CYS A 160 -1.70 0.69 2.48
N PRO A 161 -1.25 -0.26 1.62
CA PRO A 161 -1.18 -1.67 2.01
C PRO A 161 -0.29 -1.95 3.24
N MET A 162 0.68 -1.09 3.51
CA MET A 162 1.55 -1.17 4.69
C MET A 162 0.96 -0.52 5.95
N HIS A 163 -0.19 0.15 5.84
CA HIS A 163 -0.80 0.96 6.89
C HIS A 163 0.21 1.92 7.52
N LEU A 164 1.01 2.59 6.67
CA LEU A 164 1.97 3.60 7.13
C LEU A 164 1.23 4.74 7.80
N ASP A 165 1.74 5.22 8.94
CA ASP A 165 1.18 6.39 9.62
C ASP A 165 1.57 7.69 8.90
N ILE A 166 0.90 7.91 7.77
CA ILE A 166 1.18 8.99 6.83
C ILE A 166 1.01 10.38 7.44
N PRO A 167 -0.10 10.67 8.16
CA PRO A 167 -0.22 11.97 8.79
C PRO A 167 0.90 12.24 9.81
N LYS A 168 1.35 11.22 10.56
CA LYS A 168 2.43 11.36 11.54
C LYS A 168 3.74 11.75 10.88
N TYR A 169 4.22 10.98 9.91
CA TYR A 169 5.52 11.29 9.32
C TYR A 169 5.50 12.60 8.52
N ILE A 170 4.37 12.97 7.91
CA ILE A 170 4.23 14.28 7.28
C ILE A 170 4.26 15.42 8.31
N GLU A 171 3.66 15.22 9.50
CA GLU A 171 3.74 16.17 10.61
C GLU A 171 5.18 16.32 11.15
N GLU A 172 5.96 15.23 11.17
CA GLU A 172 7.38 15.29 11.49
C GLU A 172 8.17 16.11 10.44
N ILE A 173 7.93 15.90 9.14
CA ILE A 173 8.52 16.72 8.06
C ILE A 173 8.16 18.20 8.21
N LYS A 174 6.88 18.50 8.45
CA LYS A 174 6.39 19.87 8.65
C LYS A 174 7.16 20.61 9.75
N HIS A 175 7.60 19.91 10.78
CA HIS A 175 8.36 20.48 11.89
C HIS A 175 9.88 20.37 11.74
N GLY A 176 10.39 19.96 10.56
CA GLY A 176 11.82 19.80 10.31
C GLY A 176 12.45 18.56 10.99
N ARG A 177 11.64 17.67 11.55
CA ARG A 177 12.07 16.45 12.26
C ARG A 177 12.17 15.27 11.30
N PHE A 178 13.08 15.36 10.33
CA PHE A 178 13.17 14.41 9.22
C PHE A 178 13.59 13.01 9.67
N LYS A 179 14.40 12.93 10.73
CA LYS A 179 14.84 11.68 11.33
C LYS A 179 13.66 10.92 11.94
N GLU A 180 12.89 11.58 12.78
CA GLU A 180 11.69 11.05 13.42
C GLU A 180 10.63 10.67 12.37
N SER A 181 10.52 11.45 11.30
CA SER A 181 9.71 11.08 10.14
C SER A 181 10.15 9.76 9.53
N LEU A 182 11.45 9.55 9.35
CA LEU A 182 11.97 8.30 8.78
C LEU A 182 11.73 7.12 9.73
N GLU A 183 11.93 7.29 11.04
CA GLU A 183 11.65 6.26 12.06
C GLU A 183 10.19 5.78 12.02
N VAL A 184 9.24 6.71 11.85
CA VAL A 184 7.81 6.37 11.70
C VAL A 184 7.58 5.50 10.46
N ILE A 185 8.28 5.79 9.36
CA ILE A 185 8.16 5.00 8.12
C ILE A 185 8.85 3.64 8.28
N THR A 186 10.09 3.61 8.77
CA THR A 186 10.91 2.39 8.90
C THR A 186 10.43 1.45 10.00
N GLY A 187 9.62 1.95 10.94
CA GLY A 187 8.87 1.09 11.88
C GLY A 187 7.92 0.10 11.20
N ARG A 188 7.55 0.36 9.94
CA ARG A 188 6.68 -0.53 9.14
C ARG A 188 7.32 -0.95 7.82
N LEU A 189 8.04 -0.08 7.13
CA LEU A 189 8.56 -0.30 5.78
C LEU A 189 10.10 -0.20 5.76
N PRO A 190 10.83 -1.30 5.51
CA PRO A 190 12.30 -1.28 5.49
C PRO A 190 12.90 -0.77 4.17
N LEU A 191 12.08 -0.45 3.16
CA LEU A 191 12.50 0.03 1.84
C LEU A 191 11.90 1.42 1.50
N PRO A 192 12.00 2.44 2.40
CA PRO A 192 11.35 3.73 2.22
C PRO A 192 11.82 4.53 0.98
N GLY A 193 13.11 4.52 0.67
CA GLY A 193 13.74 5.17 -0.47
C GLY A 193 13.37 4.51 -1.80
N THR A 194 13.32 3.17 -1.82
CA THR A 194 12.82 2.42 -2.99
C THR A 194 11.34 2.72 -3.25
N VAL A 195 10.48 2.53 -2.25
CA VAL A 195 9.03 2.81 -2.37
C VAL A 195 8.77 4.29 -2.65
N GLY A 196 9.57 5.20 -2.09
CA GLY A 196 9.48 6.64 -2.33
C GLY A 196 9.68 7.03 -3.80
N ARG A 197 10.24 6.16 -4.63
CA ARG A 197 10.43 6.40 -6.07
C ARG A 197 9.32 5.79 -6.92
N VAL A 198 8.95 4.54 -6.61
CA VAL A 198 8.16 3.69 -7.53
C VAL A 198 6.73 3.39 -7.07
N CYS A 199 6.31 3.90 -5.91
CA CYS A 199 4.96 3.65 -5.39
C CYS A 199 3.86 4.21 -6.32
N PHE A 200 2.77 3.46 -6.45
CA PHE A 200 1.58 3.82 -7.21
C PHE A 200 0.63 4.76 -6.46
N ARG A 201 0.98 5.16 -5.23
CA ARG A 201 0.32 6.22 -4.46
C ARG A 201 -1.19 6.00 -4.18
N PRO A 202 -1.65 4.79 -3.76
CA PRO A 202 -3.06 4.62 -3.40
C PRO A 202 -3.48 5.57 -2.26
N CYS A 203 -2.53 5.92 -1.38
CA CYS A 203 -2.73 6.91 -0.33
C CYS A 203 -2.93 8.35 -0.83
N GLU A 204 -2.39 8.73 -2.00
CA GLU A 204 -2.64 10.04 -2.60
C GLU A 204 -4.02 10.07 -3.27
N SER A 205 -4.42 8.97 -3.92
CA SER A 205 -5.77 8.81 -4.46
C SER A 205 -6.86 8.89 -3.39
N ALA A 206 -6.58 8.38 -2.18
CA ALA A 206 -7.47 8.48 -1.03
C ALA A 206 -7.32 9.79 -0.23
N CYS A 207 -6.45 10.71 -0.66
CA CYS A 207 -6.17 11.92 0.09
C CYS A 207 -7.36 12.89 0.02
N GLN A 208 -7.92 13.24 1.18
CA GLN A 208 -9.05 14.17 1.28
C GLN A 208 -8.72 15.57 0.76
N LYS A 209 -7.44 15.95 0.70
CA LYS A 209 -7.01 17.22 0.08
C LYS A 209 -7.44 17.32 -1.38
N GLY A 210 -7.47 16.18 -2.09
CA GLY A 210 -7.90 16.05 -3.49
C GLY A 210 -9.33 16.52 -3.78
N ARG A 211 -10.16 16.73 -2.75
CA ARG A 211 -11.55 17.20 -2.88
C ARG A 211 -11.66 18.72 -2.94
N ALA A 212 -10.61 19.44 -2.52
CA ALA A 212 -10.57 20.90 -2.51
C ALA A 212 -9.42 21.48 -3.34
N ASP A 213 -8.24 20.85 -3.29
CA ASP A 213 -7.08 21.18 -4.14
C ASP A 213 -6.52 19.86 -4.72
N GLU A 214 -5.28 19.84 -5.18
CA GLU A 214 -4.58 18.61 -5.51
C GLU A 214 -4.19 17.78 -4.27
N PRO A 215 -4.12 16.44 -4.38
CA PRO A 215 -3.60 15.56 -3.33
C PRO A 215 -2.20 15.94 -2.82
N MET A 216 -1.87 15.41 -1.63
CA MET A 216 -0.53 15.47 -1.06
C MET A 216 0.46 14.63 -1.87
N GLN A 217 1.72 15.06 -1.99
CA GLN A 217 2.79 14.28 -2.63
C GLN A 217 3.47 13.32 -1.64
N ILE A 218 2.68 12.37 -1.14
CA ILE A 218 3.07 11.40 -0.10
C ILE A 218 4.24 10.52 -0.56
N LYS A 219 4.32 10.17 -1.85
CA LYS A 219 5.45 9.44 -2.42
C LYS A 219 6.74 10.26 -2.32
N HIS A 220 6.71 11.51 -2.77
CA HIS A 220 7.89 12.39 -2.77
C HIS A 220 8.32 12.82 -1.37
N LEU A 221 7.39 13.05 -0.45
CA LEU A 221 7.72 13.31 0.96
C LEU A 221 8.42 12.10 1.61
N LYS A 222 7.97 10.88 1.31
CA LYS A 222 8.64 9.64 1.74
C LYS A 222 10.04 9.51 1.16
N ARG A 223 10.20 9.78 -0.14
CA ARG A 223 11.51 9.81 -0.80
C ARG A 223 12.44 10.82 -0.14
N PHE A 224 11.97 12.05 0.08
CA PHE A 224 12.77 13.12 0.64
C PHE A 224 13.41 12.73 1.98
N VAL A 225 12.63 12.17 2.92
CA VAL A 225 13.20 11.77 4.23
C VAL A 225 14.13 10.57 4.14
N ALA A 226 13.89 9.65 3.21
CA ALA A 226 14.82 8.54 2.95
C ALA A 226 16.15 9.06 2.38
N ASP A 227 16.10 9.97 1.41
CA ASP A 227 17.29 10.58 0.79
C ASP A 227 18.06 11.47 1.78
N ALA A 228 17.36 12.20 2.66
CA ALA A 228 17.97 13.01 3.73
C ALA A 228 18.79 12.16 4.72
N ALA A 229 18.33 10.94 5.02
CA ALA A 229 19.09 10.05 5.90
C ALA A 229 20.40 9.55 5.27
N LEU A 230 20.40 9.31 3.96
CA LEU A 230 21.62 8.93 3.22
C LEU A 230 22.71 10.01 3.26
N THR A 231 22.32 11.29 3.34
CA THR A 231 23.23 12.44 3.23
C THR A 231 23.67 13.03 4.57
N GLY A 232 23.00 12.72 5.68
CA GLY A 232 23.32 13.39 6.96
C GLY A 232 22.78 12.77 8.24
N VAL A 233 22.06 11.64 8.19
CA VAL A 233 21.56 10.98 9.42
C VAL A 233 22.10 9.55 9.46
N LYS A 234 23.38 9.43 9.85
CA LYS A 234 23.84 8.18 10.44
C LYS A 234 23.19 8.05 11.81
N GLU A 235 22.06 7.37 11.88
CA GLU A 235 21.69 6.77 13.16
C GLU A 235 22.69 5.67 13.51
N SER A 236 23.01 5.66 14.80
CA SER A 236 23.68 4.57 15.50
C SER A 236 23.18 3.25 14.96
N ALA A 237 24.11 2.35 14.62
CA ALA A 237 23.82 0.94 14.44
C ALA A 237 22.82 0.54 15.53
N ALA A 238 21.68 -0.05 15.13
CA ALA A 238 20.85 -0.74 16.09
C ALA A 238 21.80 -1.65 16.86
N ALA A 239 21.97 -1.39 18.16
CA ALA A 239 22.83 -2.21 18.99
C ALA A 239 22.37 -3.64 18.73
N ALA A 240 23.29 -4.52 18.34
CA ALA A 240 23.01 -5.93 18.22
C ALA A 240 22.47 -6.35 19.58
N VAL A 241 21.14 -6.45 19.69
CA VAL A 241 20.52 -6.97 20.88
C VAL A 241 20.92 -8.43 20.86
N ASP A 242 21.59 -8.87 21.90
CA ASP A 242 21.96 -10.26 22.10
C ASP A 242 20.67 -11.04 22.40
N ILE A 243 19.89 -11.28 21.34
CA ILE A 243 18.64 -12.03 21.43
C ILE A 243 19.04 -13.50 21.39
N PRO A 244 18.63 -14.33 22.37
CA PRO A 244 18.85 -15.77 22.33
C PRO A 244 18.42 -16.31 20.96
N GLN A 245 19.33 -16.97 20.23
CA GLN A 245 19.04 -17.43 18.88
C GLN A 245 17.78 -18.29 18.88
N LYS A 246 16.73 -17.76 18.26
CA LYS A 246 15.46 -18.48 18.07
C LYS A 246 15.61 -19.49 16.93
N SER A 247 14.48 -20.10 16.55
CA SER A 247 14.42 -21.02 15.43
C SER A 247 14.89 -20.41 14.10
N LYS A 248 15.33 -21.27 13.18
CA LYS A 248 15.74 -20.87 11.82
C LYS A 248 14.51 -20.70 10.92
N VAL A 249 14.54 -19.68 10.07
CA VAL A 249 13.53 -19.42 9.03
C VAL A 249 14.21 -19.33 7.66
N ALA A 250 13.66 -20.04 6.68
CA ALA A 250 14.10 -19.92 5.28
C ALA A 250 13.13 -19.05 4.50
N ILE A 251 13.65 -18.20 3.63
CA ILE A 251 12.87 -17.36 2.72
C ILE A 251 13.36 -17.64 1.30
N ILE A 252 12.45 -17.81 0.35
CA ILE A 252 12.77 -18.11 -1.05
C ILE A 252 12.39 -16.90 -1.89
N GLY A 253 13.39 -16.19 -2.39
CA GLY A 253 13.27 -14.91 -3.08
C GLY A 253 13.71 -13.73 -2.22
N ALA A 254 14.70 -12.97 -2.70
CA ALA A 254 15.19 -11.71 -2.13
C ALA A 254 14.50 -10.49 -2.76
N GLY A 255 13.24 -10.62 -3.19
CA GLY A 255 12.40 -9.50 -3.61
C GLY A 255 11.85 -8.68 -2.42
N PRO A 256 11.05 -7.63 -2.67
CA PRO A 256 10.50 -6.75 -1.64
C PRO A 256 9.75 -7.49 -0.52
N ALA A 257 8.97 -8.52 -0.86
CA ALA A 257 8.28 -9.36 0.13
C ALA A 257 9.25 -10.14 1.02
N GLY A 258 10.22 -10.84 0.42
CA GLY A 258 11.21 -11.64 1.15
C GLY A 258 12.12 -10.78 2.04
N LEU A 259 12.63 -9.67 1.50
CA LEU A 259 13.45 -8.70 2.25
C LEU A 259 12.69 -8.09 3.43
N THR A 260 11.42 -7.72 3.23
CA THR A 260 10.59 -7.18 4.32
C THR A 260 10.33 -8.22 5.40
N CYS A 261 9.98 -9.45 5.02
CA CYS A 261 9.79 -10.55 5.98
C CYS A 261 11.07 -10.82 6.79
N ALA A 262 12.23 -10.85 6.11
CA ALA A 262 13.52 -11.03 6.74
C ALA A 262 13.84 -9.93 7.76
N HIS A 263 13.58 -8.67 7.41
CA HIS A 263 13.76 -7.53 8.32
C HIS A 263 12.98 -7.71 9.64
N PHE A 264 11.68 -8.03 9.56
CA PHE A 264 10.83 -8.17 10.74
C PHE A 264 11.20 -9.38 11.60
N LEU A 265 11.61 -10.49 10.98
CA LEU A 265 12.06 -11.68 11.70
C LEU A 265 13.42 -11.47 12.37
N ALA A 266 14.38 -10.86 11.67
CA ALA A 266 15.71 -10.59 12.20
C ALA A 266 15.65 -9.63 13.40
N ARG A 267 14.81 -8.58 13.35
CA ARG A 267 14.58 -7.68 14.50
C ARG A 267 14.00 -8.37 15.74
N GLN A 268 13.39 -9.54 15.57
CA GLN A 268 12.84 -10.37 16.66
C GLN A 268 13.79 -11.50 17.10
N GLY A 269 15.00 -11.56 16.54
CA GLY A 269 16.07 -12.50 16.90
C GLY A 269 16.00 -13.87 16.23
N TYR A 270 15.24 -14.02 15.15
CA TYR A 270 15.24 -15.25 14.36
C TYR A 270 16.44 -15.28 13.40
N LYS A 271 17.02 -16.46 13.21
CA LYS A 271 18.07 -16.66 12.20
C LYS A 271 17.42 -16.85 10.83
N VAL A 272 17.60 -15.90 9.93
CA VAL A 272 16.97 -15.87 8.61
C VAL A 272 17.99 -16.10 7.50
N THR A 273 17.70 -17.05 6.62
CA THR A 273 18.45 -17.29 5.39
C THR A 273 17.52 -17.12 4.19
N ILE A 274 17.87 -16.22 3.27
CA ILE A 274 17.18 -16.00 1.99
C ILE A 274 17.90 -16.77 0.89
N TYR A 275 17.16 -17.53 0.08
CA TYR A 275 17.65 -18.20 -1.12
C TYR A 275 17.17 -17.41 -2.35
N GLU A 276 18.08 -16.88 -3.15
CA GLU A 276 17.80 -16.02 -4.30
C GLU A 276 18.32 -16.66 -5.59
N ILE A 277 17.48 -16.70 -6.62
CA ILE A 277 17.84 -17.30 -7.92
C ILE A 277 18.77 -16.40 -8.74
N LEU A 278 18.62 -15.08 -8.59
CA LEU A 278 19.42 -14.08 -9.28
C LEU A 278 20.80 -13.89 -8.62
N PRO A 279 21.78 -13.32 -9.35
CA PRO A 279 23.08 -12.97 -8.79
C PRO A 279 23.04 -11.71 -7.90
N ALA A 280 21.87 -11.06 -7.76
CA ALA A 280 21.67 -9.84 -7.00
C ALA A 280 20.32 -9.86 -6.27
N PRO A 281 20.21 -9.21 -5.10
CA PRO A 281 18.96 -9.12 -4.35
C PRO A 281 18.05 -8.00 -4.91
N GLY A 282 16.83 -7.91 -4.41
CA GLY A 282 15.84 -6.89 -4.79
C GLY A 282 14.76 -7.40 -5.75
N GLY A 283 14.92 -8.59 -6.33
CA GLY A 283 13.94 -9.20 -7.22
C GLY A 283 13.53 -8.26 -8.37
N MET A 284 12.23 -8.17 -8.66
CA MET A 284 11.71 -7.27 -9.71
C MET A 284 12.00 -5.79 -9.48
N ALA A 285 12.28 -5.35 -8.24
CA ALA A 285 12.70 -3.97 -8.00
C ALA A 285 14.10 -3.70 -8.60
N ALA A 286 15.00 -4.69 -8.52
CA ALA A 286 16.36 -4.57 -9.05
C ALA A 286 16.41 -4.82 -10.57
N VAL A 287 15.66 -5.81 -11.07
CA VAL A 287 15.78 -6.22 -12.48
C VAL A 287 14.67 -5.72 -13.39
N GLY A 288 13.54 -5.25 -12.85
CA GLY A 288 12.39 -4.81 -13.62
C GLY A 288 12.22 -3.30 -13.73
N ILE A 289 12.85 -2.51 -12.84
CA ILE A 289 12.69 -1.06 -12.80
C ILE A 289 14.01 -0.43 -13.26
N PRO A 290 13.99 0.44 -14.30
CA PRO A 290 15.21 1.10 -14.76
C PRO A 290 15.83 2.04 -13.72
N ASP A 291 17.17 2.16 -13.77
CA ASP A 291 17.95 3.04 -12.89
C ASP A 291 17.53 4.52 -12.92
N TYR A 292 16.98 5.00 -14.04
CA TYR A 292 16.50 6.38 -14.15
C TYR A 292 15.26 6.67 -13.28
N ARG A 293 14.54 5.62 -12.83
CA ARG A 293 13.42 5.69 -11.88
C ARG A 293 13.81 5.22 -10.49
N LEU A 294 14.57 4.13 -10.41
CA LEU A 294 15.03 3.53 -9.16
C LEU A 294 16.52 3.23 -9.27
N PRO A 295 17.38 4.16 -8.82
CA PRO A 295 18.82 3.92 -8.86
C PRO A 295 19.20 2.71 -8.02
N SER A 296 19.92 1.77 -8.62
CA SER A 296 20.43 0.55 -7.98
C SER A 296 21.11 0.78 -6.63
N ALA A 297 21.85 1.89 -6.47
CA ALA A 297 22.52 2.26 -5.22
C ALA A 297 21.55 2.50 -4.05
N ILE A 298 20.34 3.00 -4.31
CA ILE A 298 19.32 3.24 -3.29
C ILE A 298 18.82 1.91 -2.73
N LEU A 299 18.41 1.01 -3.63
CA LEU A 299 17.94 -0.32 -3.25
C LEU A 299 19.03 -1.14 -2.56
N ALA A 300 20.26 -1.09 -3.08
CA ALA A 300 21.41 -1.77 -2.47
C ALA A 300 21.67 -1.26 -1.05
N GLY A 301 21.63 0.06 -0.82
CA GLY A 301 21.81 0.65 0.51
C GLY A 301 20.79 0.13 1.53
N GLU A 302 19.51 0.08 1.17
CA GLU A 302 18.46 -0.42 2.06
C GLU A 302 18.59 -1.94 2.34
N ILE A 303 19.03 -2.72 1.35
CA ILE A 303 19.29 -4.15 1.52
C ILE A 303 20.50 -4.38 2.44
N GLU A 304 21.54 -3.56 2.37
CA GLU A 304 22.66 -3.65 3.30
C GLU A 304 22.24 -3.36 4.75
N GLU A 305 21.30 -2.44 4.98
CA GLU A 305 20.73 -2.26 6.33
C GLU A 305 19.99 -3.51 6.83
N ILE A 306 19.31 -4.24 5.96
CA ILE A 306 18.67 -5.52 6.32
C ILE A 306 19.73 -6.59 6.63
N LYS A 307 20.81 -6.68 5.84
CA LYS A 307 21.91 -7.62 6.09
C LYS A 307 22.64 -7.35 7.40
N LYS A 308 22.76 -6.09 7.83
CA LYS A 308 23.33 -5.72 9.14
C LYS A 308 22.56 -6.29 10.32
N LEU A 309 21.29 -6.68 10.14
CA LEU A 309 20.50 -7.39 11.16
C LEU A 309 20.86 -8.89 11.27
N GLY A 310 21.85 -9.37 10.51
CA GLY A 310 22.29 -10.77 10.52
C GLY A 310 21.54 -11.66 9.52
N VAL A 311 20.83 -11.07 8.55
CA VAL A 311 20.17 -11.82 7.46
C VAL A 311 21.22 -12.31 6.47
N GLU A 312 21.21 -13.62 6.21
CA GLU A 312 22.07 -14.25 5.20
C GLU A 312 21.32 -14.36 3.86
N ILE A 313 21.96 -14.02 2.74
CA ILE A 313 21.40 -14.15 1.40
C ILE A 313 22.32 -15.04 0.56
N LEU A 314 21.77 -16.15 0.06
CA LEU A 314 22.45 -17.11 -0.80
C LEU A 314 21.96 -16.93 -2.23
N TYR A 315 22.81 -16.32 -3.06
CA TYR A 315 22.54 -16.06 -4.48
C TYR A 315 22.73 -17.29 -5.36
N ASN A 316 22.15 -17.25 -6.56
CA ASN A 316 22.19 -18.33 -7.55
C ASN A 316 21.73 -19.67 -6.95
N LYS A 317 20.65 -19.64 -6.17
CA LYS A 317 20.01 -20.82 -5.59
C LYS A 317 18.58 -20.94 -6.09
N CYS A 318 18.35 -21.90 -6.97
CA CYS A 318 17.06 -22.18 -7.58
C CYS A 318 16.33 -23.29 -6.82
N LEU A 319 15.11 -23.00 -6.34
CA LEU A 319 14.21 -24.00 -5.78
C LEU A 319 13.86 -25.05 -6.85
N GLY A 320 13.88 -26.33 -6.48
CA GLY A 320 13.61 -27.46 -7.36
C GLY A 320 14.82 -27.96 -8.16
N ILE A 321 15.91 -27.18 -8.21
CA ILE A 321 17.17 -27.58 -8.87
C ILE A 321 18.28 -27.75 -7.83
N ASP A 322 18.59 -26.68 -7.07
CA ASP A 322 19.68 -26.68 -6.09
C ASP A 322 19.23 -27.21 -4.72
N PHE A 323 17.96 -26.99 -4.38
CA PHE A 323 17.37 -27.43 -3.11
C PHE A 323 15.86 -27.65 -3.23
N THR A 324 15.26 -28.36 -2.26
CA THR A 324 13.80 -28.54 -2.15
C THR A 324 13.29 -28.05 -0.79
N ILE A 325 11.97 -27.84 -0.68
CA ILE A 325 11.32 -27.49 0.59
C ILE A 325 11.56 -28.57 1.66
N ASP A 326 11.44 -29.84 1.29
CA ASP A 326 11.66 -30.96 2.22
C ASP A 326 13.11 -30.99 2.73
N GLN A 327 14.08 -30.64 1.89
CA GLN A 327 15.48 -30.53 2.31
C GLN A 327 15.68 -29.38 3.30
N LEU A 328 15.02 -28.24 3.12
CA LEU A 328 15.07 -27.13 4.08
C LEU A 328 14.48 -27.55 5.43
N GLU A 329 13.34 -28.24 5.44
CA GLU A 329 12.78 -28.77 6.69
C GLU A 329 13.76 -29.76 7.37
N ALA A 330 14.41 -30.63 6.59
CA ALA A 330 15.43 -31.56 7.09
C ALA A 330 16.68 -30.84 7.65
N LEU A 331 17.01 -29.65 7.16
CA LEU A 331 18.07 -28.78 7.70
C LEU A 331 17.64 -28.03 8.99
N GLY A 332 16.41 -28.24 9.45
CA GLY A 332 15.90 -27.73 10.71
C GLY A 332 15.25 -26.35 10.62
N PHE A 333 14.93 -25.87 9.42
CA PHE A 333 14.10 -24.68 9.24
C PHE A 333 12.68 -24.95 9.76
N LYS A 334 12.19 -24.11 10.68
CA LYS A 334 10.89 -24.31 11.36
C LYS A 334 9.73 -23.60 10.68
N ALA A 335 10.04 -22.61 9.85
CA ALA A 335 9.11 -21.97 8.95
C ALA A 335 9.82 -21.66 7.64
N ILE A 336 9.07 -21.72 6.53
CA ILE A 336 9.56 -21.41 5.19
C ILE A 336 8.59 -20.42 4.55
N PHE A 337 9.12 -19.34 3.98
CA PHE A 337 8.35 -18.34 3.26
C PHE A 337 8.70 -18.36 1.76
N ILE A 338 7.70 -18.63 0.92
CA ILE A 338 7.82 -18.62 -0.54
C ILE A 338 7.45 -17.21 -1.04
N ALA A 339 8.45 -16.46 -1.49
CA ALA A 339 8.34 -15.07 -1.96
C ALA A 339 8.98 -14.90 -3.35
N MET A 340 8.75 -15.87 -4.24
CA MET A 340 9.44 -16.00 -5.53
C MET A 340 8.98 -15.00 -6.60
N GLY A 341 7.86 -14.31 -6.38
CA GLY A 341 7.32 -13.31 -7.31
C GLY A 341 6.91 -13.86 -8.68
N CYS A 342 6.76 -12.96 -9.67
CA CYS A 342 6.39 -13.28 -11.05
C CYS A 342 7.51 -12.88 -12.04
N HIS A 343 8.50 -13.77 -12.19
CA HIS A 343 9.68 -13.52 -13.03
C HIS A 343 9.55 -14.02 -14.49
N CYS A 344 8.47 -14.71 -14.83
CA CYS A 344 8.16 -15.18 -16.19
C CYS A 344 7.29 -14.17 -16.94
N HIS A 345 7.23 -14.31 -18.27
CA HIS A 345 6.51 -13.40 -19.16
C HIS A 345 5.31 -14.09 -19.80
N ARG A 346 4.26 -13.32 -20.08
CA ARG A 346 3.15 -13.79 -20.92
C ARG A 346 3.54 -13.79 -22.39
N ARG A 347 3.12 -14.83 -23.09
CA ARG A 347 3.26 -14.97 -24.54
C ARG A 347 2.14 -14.22 -25.27
N LEU A 348 2.48 -13.57 -26.38
CA LEU A 348 1.54 -12.87 -27.25
C LEU A 348 0.52 -13.84 -27.88
N GLY A 349 0.93 -15.09 -28.12
CA GLY A 349 0.08 -16.12 -28.72
C GLY A 349 -0.15 -15.91 -30.21
N ILE A 350 0.83 -15.34 -30.91
CA ILE A 350 0.75 -14.97 -32.33
C ILE A 350 1.74 -15.78 -33.18
N GLU A 351 1.45 -15.88 -34.48
CA GLU A 351 2.38 -16.48 -35.44
C GLU A 351 3.72 -15.70 -35.44
N GLY A 352 4.83 -16.41 -35.61
CA GLY A 352 6.17 -15.82 -35.61
C GLY A 352 6.81 -15.68 -34.22
N GLU A 353 6.03 -15.70 -33.13
CA GLU A 353 6.53 -15.53 -31.76
C GLU A 353 7.57 -16.59 -31.35
N SER A 354 7.37 -17.84 -31.77
CA SER A 354 8.24 -18.98 -31.43
C SER A 354 9.23 -19.33 -32.55
N SER A 355 9.38 -18.48 -33.57
CA SER A 355 10.26 -18.72 -34.72
C SER A 355 11.75 -18.51 -34.43
N GLY A 356 12.11 -18.03 -33.24
CA GLY A 356 13.50 -17.81 -32.83
C GLY A 356 14.17 -16.62 -33.53
N TYR A 357 13.39 -15.62 -33.98
CA TYR A 357 13.94 -14.43 -34.63
C TYR A 357 14.86 -13.63 -33.71
N TYR A 358 16.04 -13.27 -34.20
CA TYR A 358 16.84 -12.22 -33.58
C TYR A 358 16.07 -10.89 -33.68
N GLY A 359 15.90 -10.22 -32.53
CA GLY A 359 15.11 -9.00 -32.42
C GLY A 359 13.77 -9.18 -31.68
N TYR A 360 13.30 -10.41 -31.44
CA TYR A 360 12.16 -10.63 -30.54
C TYR A 360 12.65 -10.93 -29.12
N VAL A 361 12.21 -10.15 -28.12
CA VAL A 361 12.56 -10.40 -26.72
C VAL A 361 11.40 -10.05 -25.77
N PRO A 362 11.13 -10.85 -24.73
CA PRO A 362 10.19 -10.47 -23.66
C PRO A 362 10.66 -9.23 -22.89
N GLY A 363 9.73 -8.34 -22.54
CA GLY A 363 10.05 -7.07 -21.88
C GLY A 363 10.75 -7.22 -20.52
N ILE A 364 10.38 -8.23 -19.74
CA ILE A 364 11.06 -8.52 -18.46
C ILE A 364 12.54 -8.87 -18.69
N LEU A 365 12.85 -9.62 -19.75
CA LEU A 365 14.22 -10.01 -20.07
C LEU A 365 15.00 -8.81 -20.62
N PHE A 366 14.39 -8.01 -21.48
CA PHE A 366 14.99 -6.77 -21.98
C PHE A 366 15.41 -5.84 -20.82
N LEU A 367 14.50 -5.56 -19.89
CA LEU A 367 14.81 -4.72 -18.72
C LEU A 367 15.82 -5.39 -17.78
N ARG A 368 15.73 -6.71 -17.57
CA ARG A 368 16.70 -7.46 -16.77
C ARG A 368 18.11 -7.36 -17.32
N HIS A 369 18.29 -7.52 -18.64
CA HIS A 369 19.59 -7.40 -19.27
C HIS A 369 20.18 -6.00 -19.10
N ILE A 370 19.36 -4.95 -19.29
CA ILE A 370 19.77 -3.55 -19.05
C ILE A 370 20.22 -3.35 -17.60
N ASN A 371 19.37 -3.74 -16.64
CA ASN A 371 19.62 -3.48 -15.22
C ASN A 371 20.77 -4.32 -14.64
N LEU A 372 21.08 -5.48 -15.24
CA LEU A 372 22.26 -6.28 -14.87
C LEU A 372 23.52 -5.88 -15.66
N GLY A 373 23.46 -4.85 -16.51
CA GLY A 373 24.58 -4.41 -17.34
C GLY A 373 24.96 -5.38 -18.47
N GLN A 374 24.06 -6.29 -18.82
CA GLN A 374 24.23 -7.31 -19.86
C GLN A 374 23.84 -6.73 -21.24
N TYR A 375 24.45 -5.61 -21.62
CA TYR A 375 24.08 -4.87 -22.84
C TYR A 375 24.33 -5.65 -24.14
N ASP A 376 25.19 -6.67 -24.11
CA ASP A 376 25.44 -7.54 -25.27
C ASP A 376 24.24 -8.45 -25.57
N ASP A 377 23.40 -8.75 -24.57
CA ASP A 377 22.17 -9.55 -24.71
C ASP A 377 20.97 -8.69 -25.13
N VAL A 378 21.12 -7.37 -25.21
CA VAL A 378 20.09 -6.45 -25.68
C VAL A 378 20.12 -6.41 -27.22
N PRO A 379 19.01 -6.75 -27.91
CA PRO A 379 18.96 -6.67 -29.37
C PRO A 379 19.25 -5.25 -29.88
N LYS A 380 20.00 -5.15 -30.98
CA LYS A 380 20.39 -3.87 -31.58
C LYS A 380 19.56 -3.57 -32.82
N GLY A 381 19.17 -2.31 -33.00
CA GLY A 381 18.38 -1.85 -34.14
C GLY A 381 18.19 -0.33 -34.09
N LYS A 382 17.49 0.22 -35.07
CA LYS A 382 17.10 1.64 -35.12
C LYS A 382 15.66 1.84 -34.66
N LYS A 383 14.76 0.92 -35.04
CA LYS A 383 13.32 0.98 -34.72
C LYS A 383 12.92 -0.15 -33.80
N ILE A 384 12.24 0.19 -32.70
CA ILE A 384 11.72 -0.77 -31.73
C ILE A 384 10.21 -0.63 -31.57
N VAL A 385 9.52 -1.76 -31.49
CA VAL A 385 8.10 -1.84 -31.18
C VAL A 385 7.91 -2.56 -29.84
N VAL A 386 7.23 -1.93 -28.90
CA VAL A 386 6.84 -2.51 -27.62
C VAL A 386 5.33 -2.77 -27.62
N VAL A 387 4.94 -4.01 -27.39
CA VAL A 387 3.53 -4.41 -27.28
C VAL A 387 3.13 -4.46 -25.81
N GLY A 388 2.23 -3.59 -25.38
CA GLY A 388 1.74 -3.53 -24.00
C GLY A 388 1.20 -2.15 -23.63
N GLY A 389 0.67 -2.04 -22.42
CA GLY A 389 0.17 -0.75 -21.90
C GLY A 389 0.34 -0.57 -20.39
N GLY A 390 1.08 -1.47 -19.73
CA GLY A 390 1.43 -1.34 -18.31
C GLY A 390 2.77 -0.65 -18.12
N ASN A 391 3.17 -0.43 -16.87
CA ASN A 391 4.43 0.24 -16.54
C ASN A 391 5.66 -0.49 -17.13
N VAL A 392 5.66 -1.83 -17.19
CA VAL A 392 6.74 -2.59 -17.86
C VAL A 392 6.90 -2.18 -19.33
N ALA A 393 5.80 -1.92 -20.05
CA ALA A 393 5.85 -1.48 -21.44
C ALA A 393 6.42 -0.05 -21.56
N LEU A 394 6.04 0.84 -20.64
CA LEU A 394 6.61 2.19 -20.57
C LEU A 394 8.09 2.18 -20.22
N ASP A 395 8.49 1.34 -19.26
CA ASP A 395 9.88 1.17 -18.88
C ASP A 395 10.71 0.63 -20.06
N CYS A 396 10.19 -0.35 -20.82
CA CYS A 396 10.85 -0.88 -22.01
C CYS A 396 11.02 0.20 -23.08
N VAL A 397 9.94 0.91 -23.44
CA VAL A 397 9.96 1.87 -24.54
C VAL A 397 10.84 3.08 -24.22
N ARG A 398 10.81 3.57 -22.98
CA ARG A 398 11.68 4.68 -22.54
C ARG A 398 13.14 4.27 -22.42
N SER A 399 13.42 3.05 -21.92
CA SER A 399 14.79 2.53 -21.82
C SER A 399 15.43 2.30 -23.19
N SER A 400 14.61 2.07 -24.24
CA SER A 400 15.12 1.83 -25.59
C SER A 400 15.98 2.98 -26.13
N PHE A 401 15.57 4.25 -25.91
CA PHE A 401 16.36 5.40 -26.32
C PHE A 401 17.75 5.42 -25.67
N ARG A 402 17.83 5.00 -24.40
CA ARG A 402 19.06 5.00 -23.59
C ARG A 402 20.03 3.88 -23.98
N VAL A 403 19.56 2.88 -24.74
CA VAL A 403 20.38 1.79 -25.29
C VAL A 403 20.59 1.91 -26.80
N GLY A 404 20.25 3.07 -27.39
CA GLY A 404 20.69 3.45 -28.74
C GLY A 404 19.65 3.31 -29.86
N PHE A 405 18.36 3.16 -29.54
CA PHE A 405 17.30 3.20 -30.55
C PHE A 405 16.94 4.63 -30.94
N ASP A 406 16.68 4.85 -32.24
CA ASP A 406 16.33 6.15 -32.80
C ASP A 406 14.81 6.40 -32.68
N GLU A 407 14.00 5.36 -32.91
CA GLU A 407 12.54 5.43 -32.99
C GLU A 407 11.90 4.32 -32.15
N ALA A 408 10.96 4.69 -31.26
CA ALA A 408 10.31 3.77 -30.36
C ALA A 408 8.78 3.87 -30.45
N HIS A 409 8.14 2.74 -30.72
CA HIS A 409 6.69 2.62 -30.90
C HIS A 409 6.09 1.79 -29.78
N LEU A 410 4.95 2.22 -29.24
CA LEU A 410 4.18 1.46 -28.25
C LEU A 410 2.82 1.08 -28.83
N ILE A 411 2.55 -0.21 -28.96
CA ILE A 411 1.28 -0.75 -29.44
C ILE A 411 0.41 -1.14 -28.25
N TYR A 412 -0.78 -0.55 -28.20
CA TYR A 412 -1.78 -0.87 -27.19
C TYR A 412 -3.14 -1.15 -27.80
N ARG A 413 -3.72 -2.31 -27.45
CA ARG A 413 -5.00 -2.80 -28.00
C ARG A 413 -6.25 -2.03 -27.57
N ARG A 414 -6.15 -1.06 -26.65
CA ARG A 414 -7.26 -0.20 -26.19
C ARG A 414 -6.90 1.27 -26.34
N SER A 415 -7.78 2.17 -25.90
CA SER A 415 -7.49 3.61 -25.90
C SER A 415 -6.63 4.01 -24.70
N ARG A 416 -6.17 5.26 -24.69
CA ARG A 416 -5.45 5.86 -23.57
C ARG A 416 -6.21 5.74 -22.24
N ALA A 417 -7.54 5.86 -22.26
CA ALA A 417 -8.36 5.83 -21.04
C ALA A 417 -8.36 4.48 -20.32
N GLU A 418 -8.13 3.37 -21.05
CA GLU A 418 -8.04 2.04 -20.45
C GLU A 418 -6.59 1.59 -20.21
N MET A 419 -5.60 2.46 -20.42
CA MET A 419 -4.19 2.12 -20.21
C MET A 419 -3.91 1.96 -18.71
N PRO A 420 -3.37 0.81 -18.25
CA PRO A 420 -3.13 0.58 -16.82
C PRO A 420 -1.87 1.26 -16.26
N ALA A 421 -1.00 1.79 -17.13
CA ALA A 421 0.19 2.49 -16.69
C ALA A 421 -0.12 3.81 -16.00
N ASP A 422 0.81 4.27 -15.16
CA ASP A 422 0.66 5.54 -14.43
C ASP A 422 0.65 6.73 -15.41
N ASP A 423 -0.31 7.65 -15.26
CA ASP A 423 -0.45 8.81 -16.15
C ASP A 423 0.82 9.67 -16.23
N VAL A 424 1.60 9.74 -15.14
CA VAL A 424 2.89 10.47 -15.12
C VAL A 424 3.89 9.80 -16.06
N GLU A 425 3.94 8.47 -16.04
CA GLU A 425 4.85 7.70 -16.89
C GLU A 425 4.44 7.76 -18.36
N ILE A 426 3.12 7.78 -18.65
CA ILE A 426 2.60 7.96 -20.01
C ILE A 426 3.04 9.32 -20.55
N LYS A 427 2.83 10.38 -19.77
CA LYS A 427 3.22 11.74 -20.16
C LYS A 427 4.73 11.87 -20.37
N ASP A 428 5.53 11.29 -19.47
CA ASP A 428 6.99 11.29 -19.63
C ASP A 428 7.45 10.57 -20.89
N ALA A 429 6.78 9.47 -21.27
CA ALA A 429 7.06 8.77 -22.52
C ALA A 429 6.65 9.58 -23.76
N GLU A 430 5.52 10.30 -23.70
CA GLU A 430 5.09 11.24 -24.76
C GLU A 430 6.10 12.39 -24.92
N ASP A 431 6.54 12.98 -23.80
CA ASP A 431 7.57 14.03 -23.79
C ASP A 431 8.90 13.50 -24.33
N GLU A 432 9.27 12.25 -24.01
CA GLU A 432 10.38 11.52 -24.61
C GLU A 432 10.07 11.05 -26.06
N GLY A 433 9.03 11.52 -26.73
CA GLY A 433 8.80 11.29 -28.17
C GLY A 433 8.50 9.84 -28.56
N VAL A 434 7.90 9.05 -27.66
CA VAL A 434 7.40 7.71 -27.98
C VAL A 434 6.18 7.81 -28.90
N HIS A 435 6.14 6.97 -29.95
CA HIS A 435 5.00 6.89 -30.86
C HIS A 435 3.94 5.93 -30.30
N PHE A 436 2.84 6.47 -29.77
CA PHE A 436 1.73 5.68 -29.25
C PHE A 436 0.76 5.24 -30.35
N HIS A 437 0.54 3.93 -30.43
CA HIS A 437 -0.35 3.25 -31.38
C HIS A 437 -1.51 2.61 -30.60
N TYR A 438 -2.52 3.41 -30.30
CA TYR A 438 -3.74 2.95 -29.61
C TYR A 438 -4.66 2.18 -30.55
N LEU A 439 -5.51 1.33 -29.97
CA LEU A 439 -6.49 0.53 -30.71
C LEU A 439 -5.82 -0.34 -31.79
N ILE A 440 -4.64 -0.88 -31.49
CA ILE A 440 -3.87 -1.73 -32.39
C ILE A 440 -3.46 -3.00 -31.63
N ALA A 441 -3.64 -4.16 -32.25
CA ALA A 441 -3.23 -5.45 -31.68
C ALA A 441 -2.36 -6.23 -32.67
N PRO A 442 -1.31 -6.92 -32.21
CA PRO A 442 -0.44 -7.68 -33.10
C PRO A 442 -1.16 -8.93 -33.64
N LYS A 443 -0.90 -9.25 -34.91
CA LYS A 443 -1.38 -10.43 -35.62
C LYS A 443 -0.29 -11.49 -35.76
N ARG A 444 0.90 -11.09 -36.20
CA ARG A 444 2.08 -11.95 -36.34
C ARG A 444 3.37 -11.16 -36.42
N ILE A 445 4.48 -11.79 -36.06
CA ILE A 445 5.83 -11.25 -36.21
C ILE A 445 6.35 -11.60 -37.60
N LEU A 446 6.88 -10.60 -38.31
CA LEU A 446 7.51 -10.77 -39.62
C LEU A 446 9.02 -10.85 -39.44
N GLY A 447 9.66 -11.75 -40.19
CA GLY A 447 11.10 -11.86 -40.18
C GLY A 447 11.68 -12.46 -41.46
N GLU A 448 12.88 -12.01 -41.80
CA GLU A 448 13.66 -12.44 -42.96
C GLU A 448 15.07 -12.83 -42.49
N ASN A 449 15.62 -13.91 -43.05
CA ASN A 449 16.96 -14.42 -42.69
C ASN A 449 17.17 -14.62 -41.17
N GLY A 450 16.11 -15.01 -40.45
CA GLY A 450 16.15 -15.22 -39.00
C GLY A 450 16.15 -13.94 -38.16
N LYS A 451 15.88 -12.76 -38.75
CA LYS A 451 15.78 -11.47 -38.04
C LYS A 451 14.40 -10.87 -38.18
N VAL A 452 13.95 -10.14 -37.16
CA VAL A 452 12.72 -9.36 -37.22
C VAL A 452 12.83 -8.25 -38.28
N THR A 453 11.77 -8.07 -39.07
CA THR A 453 11.64 -6.96 -40.03
C THR A 453 10.42 -6.07 -39.74
N GLY A 454 9.47 -6.56 -38.93
CA GLY A 454 8.32 -5.79 -38.49
C GLY A 454 7.26 -6.65 -37.83
N ILE A 455 6.12 -6.03 -37.53
CA ILE A 455 4.96 -6.68 -36.93
C ILE A 455 3.71 -6.34 -37.73
N GLU A 456 2.97 -7.36 -38.15
CA GLU A 456 1.66 -7.19 -38.78
C GLU A 456 0.62 -7.05 -37.67
N CYS A 457 -0.28 -6.08 -37.80
CA CYS A 457 -1.24 -5.72 -36.76
C CYS A 457 -2.65 -5.56 -37.34
N TYR A 458 -3.65 -5.66 -36.47
CA TYR A 458 -5.03 -5.27 -36.73
C TYR A 458 -5.34 -3.90 -36.14
N ARG A 459 -6.33 -3.21 -36.71
CA ARG A 459 -7.04 -2.13 -36.02
C ARG A 459 -8.12 -2.71 -35.12
N MET A 460 -8.33 -2.06 -33.99
CA MET A 460 -9.29 -2.44 -32.97
C MET A 460 -10.36 -1.35 -32.82
N GLU A 461 -11.54 -1.75 -32.37
CA GLU A 461 -12.55 -0.86 -31.82
C GLU A 461 -12.90 -1.27 -30.39
N LEU A 462 -13.49 -0.34 -29.63
CA LEU A 462 -13.89 -0.62 -28.24
C LEU A 462 -15.32 -1.14 -28.19
N GLY A 463 -15.47 -2.37 -27.73
CA GLY A 463 -16.76 -2.96 -27.37
C GLY A 463 -17.28 -2.53 -26.00
N GLN A 464 -18.18 -3.36 -25.46
CA GLN A 464 -18.74 -3.23 -24.12
C GLN A 464 -17.64 -3.38 -23.04
N PRO A 465 -17.78 -2.71 -21.88
CA PRO A 465 -16.96 -2.95 -20.70
C PRO A 465 -16.92 -4.43 -20.27
N ASP A 466 -15.77 -4.89 -19.80
CA ASP A 466 -15.62 -6.15 -19.08
C ASP A 466 -15.98 -6.00 -17.59
N ALA A 467 -15.85 -7.08 -16.81
CA ALA A 467 -16.15 -7.07 -15.37
C ALA A 467 -15.26 -6.11 -14.56
N SER A 468 -14.11 -5.68 -15.10
CA SER A 468 -13.25 -4.64 -14.50
C SER A 468 -13.66 -3.22 -14.90
N GLY A 469 -14.72 -3.06 -15.68
CA GLY A 469 -15.16 -1.78 -16.25
C GLY A 469 -14.37 -1.35 -17.50
N ARG A 470 -13.36 -2.11 -17.92
CA ARG A 470 -12.54 -1.76 -19.09
C ARG A 470 -13.19 -2.24 -20.37
N ARG A 471 -13.26 -1.37 -21.39
CA ARG A 471 -13.84 -1.75 -22.68
C ARG A 471 -13.05 -2.87 -23.35
N LYS A 472 -13.77 -3.86 -23.87
CA LYS A 472 -13.16 -5.00 -24.57
C LYS A 472 -12.68 -4.56 -25.95
N PRO A 473 -11.44 -4.91 -26.36
CA PRO A 473 -10.98 -4.62 -27.71
C PRO A 473 -11.55 -5.64 -28.69
N ILE A 474 -12.11 -5.17 -29.80
CA ILE A 474 -12.70 -5.99 -30.87
C ILE A 474 -11.93 -5.73 -32.16
N VAL A 475 -11.57 -6.78 -32.89
CA VAL A 475 -10.84 -6.67 -34.16
C VAL A 475 -11.75 -6.09 -35.23
N ILE A 476 -11.28 -5.07 -35.95
CA ILE A 476 -11.93 -4.58 -37.17
C ILE A 476 -11.49 -5.52 -38.31
N PRO A 477 -12.43 -6.19 -39.01
CA PRO A 477 -12.09 -7.05 -40.15
C PRO A 477 -11.36 -6.30 -41.27
N ASP A 478 -10.49 -7.00 -42.00
CA ASP A 478 -9.76 -6.49 -43.18
C ASP A 478 -8.99 -5.18 -42.92
N SER A 479 -8.47 -5.02 -41.70
CA SER A 479 -7.78 -3.81 -41.23
C SER A 479 -6.28 -3.99 -41.03
N GLU A 480 -5.70 -5.04 -41.60
CA GLU A 480 -4.31 -5.40 -41.44
C GLU A 480 -3.34 -4.38 -42.04
N PHE A 481 -2.25 -4.13 -41.32
CA PHE A 481 -1.14 -3.31 -41.79
C PHE A 481 0.15 -3.72 -41.07
N VAL A 482 1.30 -3.29 -41.59
CA VAL A 482 2.61 -3.60 -41.04
C VAL A 482 3.23 -2.36 -40.40
N ILE A 483 3.83 -2.54 -39.23
CA ILE A 483 4.73 -1.57 -38.60
C ILE A 483 6.15 -2.15 -38.72
N GLU A 484 7.02 -1.46 -39.45
CA GLU A 484 8.44 -1.83 -39.59
C GLU A 484 9.17 -1.71 -38.25
N ALA A 485 9.98 -2.70 -37.92
CA ALA A 485 10.79 -2.71 -36.71
C ALA A 485 11.98 -3.66 -36.84
N ASP A 486 13.10 -3.31 -36.23
CA ASP A 486 14.24 -4.20 -36.09
C ASP A 486 14.08 -5.09 -34.83
N VAL A 487 13.35 -4.59 -33.83
CA VAL A 487 13.18 -5.23 -32.53
C VAL A 487 11.73 -5.14 -32.07
N ILE A 488 11.20 -6.24 -31.54
CA ILE A 488 9.85 -6.35 -30.96
C ILE A 488 9.96 -6.82 -29.52
N ILE A 489 9.33 -6.07 -28.62
CA ILE A 489 9.25 -6.36 -27.19
C ILE A 489 7.83 -6.77 -26.81
N ALA A 490 7.67 -7.93 -26.18
CA ALA A 490 6.40 -8.35 -25.58
C ALA A 490 6.33 -7.97 -24.09
N ALA A 491 5.49 -6.98 -23.74
CA ALA A 491 5.32 -6.46 -22.39
C ALA A 491 3.84 -6.50 -21.94
N ILE A 492 3.21 -7.66 -22.10
CA ILE A 492 1.76 -7.87 -21.89
C ILE A 492 1.38 -8.51 -20.55
N GLY A 493 2.35 -8.73 -19.66
CA GLY A 493 2.13 -9.26 -18.32
C GLY A 493 3.24 -10.20 -17.85
N GLN A 494 3.19 -10.53 -16.57
CA GLN A 494 4.15 -11.42 -15.91
C GLN A 494 3.41 -12.61 -15.27
N GLU A 495 4.13 -13.71 -15.07
CA GLU A 495 3.64 -14.95 -14.48
C GLU A 495 4.67 -15.53 -13.51
N GLY A 496 4.20 -16.33 -12.56
CA GLY A 496 5.06 -17.06 -11.64
C GLY A 496 5.73 -18.26 -12.31
N GLU A 497 6.98 -18.55 -11.95
CA GLU A 497 7.60 -19.84 -12.26
C GLU A 497 7.28 -20.81 -11.12
N ILE A 498 6.28 -21.66 -11.33
CA ILE A 498 5.68 -22.48 -10.28
C ILE A 498 5.88 -23.99 -10.50
N SER A 499 6.58 -24.39 -11.56
CA SER A 499 6.83 -25.80 -11.90
C SER A 499 7.47 -26.58 -10.75
N CYS A 500 8.36 -25.95 -9.99
CA CYS A 500 9.03 -26.56 -8.82
C CYS A 500 8.09 -26.83 -7.63
N LEU A 501 6.86 -26.30 -7.63
CA LEU A 501 5.88 -26.43 -6.56
C LEU A 501 4.71 -27.36 -6.90
N CYS A 502 4.47 -27.67 -8.18
CA CYS A 502 3.27 -28.39 -8.63
C CYS A 502 3.02 -29.74 -7.96
N ASN A 503 4.07 -30.41 -7.48
CA ASN A 503 3.99 -31.73 -6.84
C ASN A 503 4.29 -31.67 -5.33
N LEU A 504 4.39 -30.48 -4.74
CA LEU A 504 4.72 -30.31 -3.34
C LEU A 504 3.46 -30.51 -2.47
N PRO A 505 3.41 -31.52 -1.58
CA PRO A 505 2.23 -31.75 -0.75
C PRO A 505 1.87 -30.53 0.09
N GLY A 506 0.59 -30.13 0.04
CA GLY A 506 0.04 -29.00 0.81
C GLY A 506 0.40 -27.60 0.31
N VAL A 507 1.02 -27.49 -0.89
CA VAL A 507 1.17 -26.22 -1.61
C VAL A 507 0.39 -26.32 -2.92
N ASN A 508 -0.81 -25.77 -2.92
CA ASN A 508 -1.72 -25.83 -4.05
C ASN A 508 -1.51 -24.63 -4.97
N ILE A 509 -1.69 -24.82 -6.27
CA ILE A 509 -1.51 -23.80 -7.30
C ILE A 509 -2.75 -23.77 -8.18
N ASP A 510 -3.26 -22.58 -8.47
CA ASP A 510 -4.42 -22.43 -9.36
C ASP A 510 -4.04 -22.44 -10.85
N GLU A 511 -5.06 -22.39 -11.70
CA GLU A 511 -4.94 -22.35 -13.16
C GLU A 511 -4.17 -21.12 -13.68
N ARG A 512 -4.00 -20.08 -12.85
CA ARG A 512 -3.25 -18.86 -13.20
C ARG A 512 -1.78 -18.95 -12.80
N GLY A 513 -1.35 -20.07 -12.22
CA GLY A 513 0.00 -20.25 -11.72
C GLY A 513 0.25 -19.48 -10.41
N ILE A 514 -0.79 -19.30 -9.58
CA ILE A 514 -0.72 -18.58 -8.31
C ILE A 514 -0.86 -19.55 -7.13
N ILE A 515 0.00 -19.37 -6.12
CA ILE A 515 0.01 -20.19 -4.90
C ILE A 515 -1.22 -19.86 -4.06
N GLN A 516 -2.00 -20.90 -3.73
CA GLN A 516 -3.18 -20.79 -2.89
C GLN A 516 -2.78 -20.82 -1.41
N VAL A 517 -3.23 -19.81 -0.67
CA VAL A 517 -3.01 -19.65 0.77
C VAL A 517 -4.30 -19.27 1.47
N ASP A 518 -4.36 -19.49 2.78
CA ASP A 518 -5.44 -18.98 3.61
C ASP A 518 -5.32 -17.46 3.85
N LYS A 519 -6.26 -16.89 4.60
CA LYS A 519 -6.23 -15.47 5.02
C LYS A 519 -4.97 -15.09 5.83
N ASN A 520 -4.22 -16.08 6.29
CA ASN A 520 -3.00 -15.90 7.05
C ASN A 520 -1.74 -16.01 6.20
N LEU A 521 -1.90 -16.11 4.87
CA LEU A 521 -0.82 -16.32 3.93
C LEU A 521 -0.06 -17.63 4.20
N MET A 522 -0.70 -18.61 4.84
CA MET A 522 -0.18 -19.95 5.07
C MET A 522 -0.78 -20.91 4.06
N SER A 523 0.04 -21.79 3.50
CA SER A 523 -0.42 -22.90 2.67
C SER A 523 -1.13 -23.97 3.52
N SER A 524 -1.67 -25.01 2.89
CA SER A 524 -2.27 -26.13 3.65
C SER A 524 -1.21 -26.99 4.34
N ARG A 525 0.07 -26.91 3.94
CA ARG A 525 1.20 -27.44 4.70
C ARG A 525 1.61 -26.46 5.81
N ARG A 526 1.38 -26.85 7.07
CA ARG A 526 1.72 -26.02 8.25
C ARG A 526 3.20 -25.64 8.24
N GLY A 527 3.49 -24.39 8.60
CA GLY A 527 4.85 -23.84 8.62
C GLY A 527 5.35 -23.33 7.27
N ILE A 528 4.59 -23.55 6.19
CA ILE A 528 4.90 -23.03 4.85
C ILE A 528 3.96 -21.86 4.54
N PHE A 529 4.54 -20.68 4.37
CA PHE A 529 3.85 -19.43 4.05
C PHE A 529 4.21 -19.00 2.62
N ALA A 530 3.35 -18.22 1.97
CA ALA A 530 3.63 -17.62 0.66
C ALA A 530 3.05 -16.21 0.55
N GLY A 531 3.70 -15.34 -0.23
CA GLY A 531 3.32 -13.94 -0.32
C GLY A 531 4.07 -13.16 -1.40
N GLY A 532 3.68 -11.91 -1.59
CA GLY A 532 4.04 -11.13 -2.78
C GLY A 532 3.37 -11.65 -4.06
N ASP A 533 3.96 -11.35 -5.22
CA ASP A 533 3.32 -11.57 -6.53
C ASP A 533 3.02 -13.04 -6.84
N CYS A 534 3.71 -14.01 -6.23
CA CYS A 534 3.39 -15.42 -6.41
C CYS A 534 2.07 -15.85 -5.73
N VAL A 535 1.43 -14.95 -4.96
CA VAL A 535 0.10 -15.13 -4.35
C VAL A 535 -0.92 -14.13 -4.88
N SER A 536 -0.54 -12.87 -5.15
CA SER A 536 -1.46 -11.85 -5.68
C SER A 536 -1.56 -11.84 -7.21
N GLY A 537 -0.61 -12.46 -7.91
CA GLY A 537 -0.23 -12.05 -9.25
C GLY A 537 0.59 -10.75 -9.23
N PRO A 538 1.05 -10.27 -10.40
CA PRO A 538 1.85 -9.05 -10.49
C PRO A 538 1.10 -7.85 -9.90
N ASP A 539 1.65 -7.28 -8.84
CA ASP A 539 1.04 -6.17 -8.08
C ASP A 539 2.11 -5.11 -7.75
N THR A 540 1.78 -4.16 -6.89
CA THR A 540 2.64 -3.06 -6.50
C THR A 540 3.72 -3.50 -5.50
N LEU A 541 4.89 -2.86 -5.57
CA LEU A 541 6.00 -3.11 -4.65
C LEU A 541 5.62 -2.92 -3.18
N ILE A 542 4.75 -1.95 -2.88
CA ILE A 542 4.26 -1.70 -1.51
C ILE A 542 3.31 -2.82 -1.02
N GLY A 543 2.53 -3.43 -1.91
CA GLY A 543 1.71 -4.61 -1.62
C GLY A 543 2.58 -5.83 -1.30
N ALA A 544 3.65 -6.05 -2.08
CA ALA A 544 4.61 -7.11 -1.79
C ALA A 544 5.28 -6.91 -0.41
N CYS A 545 5.70 -5.69 -0.07
CA CYS A 545 6.20 -5.38 1.29
C CYS A 545 5.15 -5.69 2.37
N ALA A 546 3.86 -5.42 2.10
CA ALA A 546 2.78 -5.67 3.07
C ALA A 546 2.61 -7.17 3.35
N HIS A 547 2.61 -8.01 2.32
CA HIS A 547 2.66 -9.46 2.47
C HIS A 547 3.89 -9.89 3.28
N GLY A 548 5.07 -9.34 2.94
CA GLY A 548 6.31 -9.63 3.66
C GLY A 548 6.25 -9.29 5.16
N ARG A 549 5.76 -8.10 5.52
CA ARG A 549 5.58 -7.69 6.92
C ARG A 549 4.61 -8.60 7.64
N LEU A 550 3.44 -8.84 7.04
CA LEU A 550 2.40 -9.65 7.66
C LEU A 550 2.90 -11.08 7.94
N VAL A 551 3.53 -11.71 6.94
CA VAL A 551 4.10 -13.05 7.08
C VAL A 551 5.21 -13.08 8.12
N GLY A 552 6.11 -12.09 8.15
CA GLY A 552 7.16 -12.02 9.16
C GLY A 552 6.62 -11.96 10.59
N LEU A 553 5.55 -11.19 10.83
CA LEU A 553 4.86 -11.14 12.12
C LEU A 553 4.14 -12.47 12.43
N LYS A 554 3.47 -13.08 11.44
CA LYS A 554 2.75 -14.35 11.61
C LYS A 554 3.69 -15.52 11.86
N ILE A 555 4.83 -15.60 11.17
CA ILE A 555 5.87 -16.62 11.43
C ILE A 555 6.40 -16.50 12.84
N ALA A 556 6.71 -15.28 13.31
CA ALA A 556 7.21 -15.11 14.67
C ALA A 556 6.21 -15.62 15.72
N ARG A 557 4.93 -15.25 15.58
CA ARG A 557 3.85 -15.72 16.46
C ARG A 557 3.61 -17.23 16.36
N TYR A 558 3.63 -17.77 15.14
CA TYR A 558 3.52 -19.20 14.89
C TYR A 558 4.63 -19.99 15.60
N LEU A 559 5.88 -19.52 15.50
CA LEU A 559 7.02 -20.21 16.12
C LEU A 559 7.06 -20.07 17.64
N ALA A 560 6.53 -18.96 18.20
CA ALA A 560 6.52 -18.72 19.64
C ALA A 560 5.32 -19.38 20.34
N GLU A 561 4.14 -19.30 19.74
CA GLU A 561 2.85 -19.60 20.39
C GLU A 561 2.03 -20.65 19.62
N ASN A 562 2.42 -21.02 18.39
CA ASN A 562 1.63 -21.85 17.47
C ASN A 562 0.27 -21.22 17.10
N ILE A 563 0.20 -19.88 17.13
CA ILE A 563 -0.97 -19.05 16.84
C ILE A 563 -0.74 -18.28 15.52
N ILE A 564 -1.76 -18.24 14.65
CA ILE A 564 -1.71 -17.60 13.31
C ILE A 564 -2.89 -16.65 13.07
N GLU A 565 -3.68 -16.40 14.11
CA GLU A 565 -4.89 -15.60 14.07
C GLU A 565 -4.59 -14.15 13.66
N PRO A 566 -5.54 -13.47 12.98
CA PRO A 566 -5.36 -12.09 12.55
C PRO A 566 -4.94 -11.16 13.69
N PHE A 567 -4.04 -10.22 13.38
CA PHE A 567 -3.66 -9.16 14.30
C PHE A 567 -4.82 -8.17 14.49
N THR A 568 -4.79 -7.41 15.59
CA THR A 568 -5.77 -6.35 15.87
C THR A 568 -5.88 -5.35 14.73
N GLU A 569 -4.77 -5.05 14.04
CA GLU A 569 -4.76 -4.20 12.85
C GLU A 569 -5.63 -4.76 11.72
N GLU A 570 -5.47 -6.05 11.36
CA GLU A 570 -6.30 -6.72 10.35
C GLU A 570 -7.79 -6.72 10.75
N GLN A 571 -8.07 -6.86 12.04
CA GLN A 571 -9.43 -6.81 12.57
C GLN A 571 -10.03 -5.38 12.50
N ASN A 572 -9.22 -4.35 12.74
CA ASN A 572 -9.62 -2.95 12.59
C ASN A 572 -9.96 -2.64 11.13
N ASP A 573 -9.16 -3.10 10.17
CA ASP A 573 -9.41 -2.90 8.74
C ASP A 573 -10.69 -3.59 8.29
N ALA A 574 -10.93 -4.82 8.75
CA ALA A 574 -12.18 -5.54 8.48
C ALA A 574 -13.40 -4.79 9.04
N LEU A 575 -13.29 -4.19 10.24
CA LEU A 575 -14.35 -3.35 10.79
C LEU A 575 -14.57 -2.07 9.96
N LEU A 576 -13.49 -1.39 9.56
CA LEU A 576 -13.58 -0.20 8.71
C LEU A 576 -14.23 -0.48 7.35
N GLN A 577 -13.94 -1.63 6.74
CA GLN A 577 -14.59 -2.06 5.49
C GLN A 577 -16.09 -2.26 5.67
N GLN A 578 -16.51 -2.88 6.79
CA GLN A 578 -17.92 -3.03 7.13
C GLN A 578 -18.59 -1.67 7.39
N LEU A 579 -17.90 -0.70 7.98
CA LEU A 579 -18.47 0.64 8.19
C LEU A 579 -18.62 1.41 6.86
N LYS A 580 -17.70 1.25 5.91
CA LYS A 580 -17.80 1.89 4.59
C LYS A 580 -19.03 1.46 3.80
N SER A 581 -19.50 0.22 3.95
CA SER A 581 -20.73 -0.25 3.28
C SER A 581 -22.01 0.36 3.88
N LEU A 582 -21.92 0.98 5.06
CA LEU A 582 -23.03 1.65 5.75
C LEU A 582 -23.12 3.15 5.42
N SER A 583 -22.46 3.60 4.35
CA SER A 583 -22.53 4.98 3.86
C SER A 583 -22.13 6.04 4.89
N PHE A 584 -21.12 5.77 5.73
CA PHE A 584 -20.49 6.79 6.58
C PHE A 584 -20.05 7.98 5.71
N SER A 585 -20.79 9.09 5.81
CA SER A 585 -20.71 10.24 4.92
C SER A 585 -19.49 11.09 5.23
N GLU A 586 -18.46 10.98 4.38
CA GLU A 586 -17.31 11.87 4.44
C GLU A 586 -17.65 13.21 3.78
N HIS A 587 -18.67 13.95 4.22
CA HIS A 587 -19.01 15.26 3.63
C HIS A 587 -18.50 16.39 4.52
N ARG A 588 -17.28 16.87 4.25
CA ARG A 588 -16.71 18.05 4.92
C ARG A 588 -16.10 19.04 3.96
N SER A 589 -16.23 20.33 4.29
CA SER A 589 -15.51 21.39 3.62
C SER A 589 -14.02 21.28 3.94
N MET A 590 -13.20 21.14 2.90
CA MET A 590 -11.75 21.09 3.02
C MET A 590 -11.17 22.47 2.68
N PRO A 591 -10.27 23.04 3.50
CA PRO A 591 -9.61 24.29 3.16
C PRO A 591 -8.84 24.15 1.83
N ALA A 592 -9.02 25.13 0.95
CA ALA A 592 -8.40 25.21 -0.37
C ALA A 592 -7.34 26.33 -0.42
N GLY A 593 -6.64 26.45 -1.55
CA GLY A 593 -5.78 27.59 -1.87
C GLY A 593 -4.29 27.40 -1.55
N LEU A 594 -3.83 26.18 -1.28
CA LEU A 594 -2.40 25.87 -1.17
C LEU A 594 -1.93 25.07 -2.38
N ALA A 595 -1.19 25.75 -3.26
CA ALA A 595 -0.62 25.16 -4.47
C ALA A 595 0.29 23.97 -4.14
N ARG A 596 0.19 22.91 -4.95
CA ARG A 596 1.06 21.75 -4.88
C ARG A 596 2.47 22.13 -5.34
N VAL A 597 3.49 21.61 -4.65
CA VAL A 597 4.88 21.86 -5.03
C VAL A 597 5.20 21.16 -6.35
N ALA A 598 5.82 21.85 -7.30
CA ALA A 598 6.20 21.21 -8.57
C ALA A 598 7.42 20.29 -8.37
N VAL A 599 7.32 19.05 -8.85
CA VAL A 599 8.46 18.11 -8.85
C VAL A 599 9.42 18.49 -9.99
N LYS A 600 10.68 18.67 -9.65
CA LYS A 600 11.74 18.96 -10.62
C LYS A 600 12.18 17.67 -11.30
N HIS A 601 12.30 17.73 -12.63
CA HIS A 601 12.80 16.63 -13.44
C HIS A 601 13.97 17.11 -14.30
N GLU A 602 14.82 16.17 -14.71
CA GLU A 602 15.80 16.43 -15.77
C GLU A 602 15.11 16.96 -17.05
N PRO A 603 15.76 17.87 -17.81
CA PRO A 603 15.24 18.32 -19.09
C PRO A 603 15.00 17.13 -20.03
N VAL A 604 13.91 17.16 -20.79
CA VAL A 604 13.51 16.07 -21.71
C VAL A 604 14.65 15.65 -22.65
N SER A 605 15.43 16.63 -23.15
CA SER A 605 16.60 16.39 -24.01
C SER A 605 17.72 15.58 -23.36
N GLU A 606 17.83 15.64 -22.04
CA GLU A 606 18.84 14.92 -21.26
C GLU A 606 18.33 13.55 -20.78
N ARG A 607 17.01 13.39 -20.56
CA ARG A 607 16.42 12.14 -20.06
C ARG A 607 16.83 10.92 -20.89
N LYS A 608 16.83 11.05 -22.22
CA LYS A 608 17.12 9.96 -23.16
C LYS A 608 18.59 9.51 -23.21
N ARG A 609 19.51 10.29 -22.64
CA ARG A 609 20.96 10.12 -22.90
C ARG A 609 21.59 9.02 -22.07
N ASP A 610 21.08 8.79 -20.87
CA ASP A 610 21.60 7.78 -19.95
C ASP A 610 20.54 7.40 -18.89
N PHE A 611 20.98 6.61 -17.91
CA PHE A 611 20.14 6.09 -16.83
C PHE A 611 20.23 6.91 -15.53
N ARG A 612 20.73 8.16 -15.57
CA ARG A 612 20.73 9.02 -14.38
C ARG A 612 19.29 9.27 -13.90
N GLU A 613 19.11 9.40 -12.59
CA GLU A 613 17.80 9.61 -11.99
C GLU A 613 17.13 10.89 -12.53
N VAL A 614 15.93 10.74 -13.11
CA VAL A 614 15.21 11.81 -13.80
C VAL A 614 14.48 12.72 -12.82
N ASP A 615 13.74 12.14 -11.87
CA ASP A 615 13.04 12.89 -10.81
C ASP A 615 14.06 13.34 -9.76
N LYS A 616 14.13 14.64 -9.45
CA LYS A 616 15.09 15.23 -8.51
C LYS A 616 14.60 15.31 -7.06
N GLY A 617 13.37 14.87 -6.78
CA GLY A 617 12.79 14.95 -5.45
C GLY A 617 12.58 16.39 -4.97
N PHE A 618 12.58 16.58 -3.65
CA PHE A 618 12.40 17.88 -3.01
C PHE A 618 13.66 18.33 -2.27
N SER A 619 13.88 19.64 -2.25
CA SER A 619 14.66 20.29 -1.20
C SER A 619 13.93 20.25 0.15
N ALA A 620 14.61 20.59 1.24
CA ALA A 620 14.00 20.66 2.57
C ALA A 620 12.85 21.69 2.63
N GLU A 621 13.05 22.84 2.01
CA GLU A 621 12.06 23.92 1.93
C GLU A 621 10.82 23.47 1.17
N GLU A 622 11.01 22.80 0.02
CA GLU A 622 9.93 22.24 -0.80
C GLU A 622 9.17 21.13 -0.06
N ALA A 623 9.88 20.23 0.63
CA ALA A 623 9.26 19.17 1.40
C ALA A 623 8.44 19.73 2.58
N ILE A 624 8.95 20.72 3.30
CA ILE A 624 8.21 21.41 4.37
C ILE A 624 6.99 22.15 3.79
N ALA A 625 7.14 22.84 2.66
CA ALA A 625 6.04 23.54 2.00
C ALA A 625 4.92 22.57 1.58
N GLU A 626 5.29 21.44 0.97
CA GLU A 626 4.34 20.39 0.61
C GLU A 626 3.69 19.78 1.86
N ALA A 627 4.47 19.44 2.90
CA ALA A 627 3.95 18.88 4.14
C ALA A 627 2.97 19.81 4.88
N ASN A 628 3.15 21.13 4.78
CA ASN A 628 2.25 22.13 5.36
C ASN A 628 0.83 22.10 4.77
N ARG A 629 0.64 21.50 3.58
CA ARG A 629 -0.67 21.33 2.96
C ARG A 629 -1.52 20.24 3.64
N CYS A 630 -0.92 19.38 4.47
CA CYS A 630 -1.61 18.26 5.11
C CYS A 630 -2.55 18.72 6.23
N HIS A 631 -3.80 18.24 6.22
CA HIS A 631 -4.81 18.54 7.24
C HIS A 631 -4.84 17.56 8.42
N ARG A 632 -3.96 16.56 8.44
CA ARG A 632 -3.91 15.53 9.50
C ARG A 632 -5.31 14.92 9.74
N CYS A 633 -5.85 14.28 8.70
CA CYS A 633 -7.21 13.72 8.65
C CYS A 633 -7.38 12.45 9.50
N TYR A 634 -6.80 12.44 10.70
CA TYR A 634 -6.97 11.36 11.65
C TYR A 634 -8.42 11.26 12.14
N ARG A 635 -8.82 10.01 12.33
CA ARG A 635 -10.13 9.59 12.78
C ARG A 635 -9.95 8.69 13.97
N VAL A 636 -10.61 9.04 15.08
CA VAL A 636 -10.73 8.15 16.24
C VAL A 636 -11.98 7.31 16.03
N VAL A 637 -11.82 6.00 16.12
CA VAL A 637 -12.91 5.02 16.09
C VAL A 637 -12.96 4.36 17.46
N THR A 638 -14.12 4.42 18.11
CA THR A 638 -14.38 3.68 19.34
C THR A 638 -15.55 2.74 19.11
N TYR A 639 -15.43 1.49 19.57
CA TYR A 639 -16.48 0.50 19.42
C TYR A 639 -16.71 -0.24 20.74
N ALA A 640 -17.97 -0.61 20.95
CA ALA A 640 -18.44 -1.39 22.08
C ALA A 640 -18.70 -2.83 21.64
N TYR A 641 -18.37 -3.81 22.48
CA TYR A 641 -18.69 -5.21 22.27
C TYR A 641 -19.01 -5.89 23.61
N ARG A 642 -19.91 -6.87 23.58
CA ARG A 642 -20.33 -7.59 24.79
C ARG A 642 -19.20 -8.49 25.31
N GLN A 643 -18.98 -8.48 26.62
CA GLN A 643 -17.99 -9.31 27.33
C GLN A 643 -18.31 -10.80 27.22
#